data_AF-A0A2S4PZU4-F1
#
_entry.id   AF-A0A2S4PZU4-F1
#
_cell.length_a   1.000
_cell.length_b   1.000
_cell.length_c   1.000
_cell.angle_alpha   90.00
_cell.angle_beta   90.00
_cell.angle_gamma   90.00
#
_symmetry.space_group_name_H-M   'P 1'
#
loop_
_entity.id
_entity.type
_entity.pdbx_description
1 polymer ?
#
loop_
_entity_poly.entity_id
_entity_poly.type
_entity_poly.pdbx_seq_one_letter_code
_entity_poly.pdbx_strand_id
1 'polypeptide(L)'
;MPYPRNAKPFICWQCLNKRFDKFAKSDHRRLSFRIGNSKNLLIRTFFSRVNDRTPVQTQNTIDQNQESLPTFPKLNVRERLRQWEIDHCNKNDPEILTPYTSSPTLENAYNPVTYPFVTHLSVKSTSNEVAEEDTLPTRELEDGLEGIKRDFLVPGDLVDLSCGGNNNELAIFVQRLDLQSQYYTMSGRWLHQLGTNVNIYFPRFVDPSELDELKKHLPREDVPADQEDALHGFEKVLPRTIGGPLIQKMKNFWTQANAVYETTASKLDESYQIVAHPTEFRYATISELADKILSDIIPRKVDGKFPDPALYALHRRIYCESPGFIPANLRKTRGETQYEILPLKLTQEMSRVIEYVRKFNRYNLSKGKSEKPTEIQAFVKKASELIRKSRQTRDFTVYGNIGPYNGKRVDEPKNVQNENFTGTNLEILGTTIGSTYDSAGSTILRAIGQYNNSDFRLNKQTGWTCLKEIGAITPWQTVAQYGIRAPSTSHRISLSPELASSKTDYSIDKMKDYRIDFKDIITYCIDDADALELDDGLSLEATASSDEFWVHIHVADPTSILDPHGKESKYAQTRGNTVFLPGCKVPMLNHDSVMKFMSLAQGRLSLTFSAKLNFKGELLDSKITPRTLGKVICITPKTFAEVNNYKTVRKSPIIYNVGPRLSAQSPSRTLAGKDQLSEKEKNELRILNQLGEARTLLLQKKGAAFSLVEHDSLKVYFLNKENQVIPSDCLVPNIDPTIEVHLPGSYQDSLVGHPVTKSSYGTAMPAFMQLAGQIAADWCRKRRIPIPYRIALSQVSSQKLAEFHSINILPFIEKGESIPSALISEYLALIGPVHLSAEPASHPALAMEAYAKVTSPLRRFLDMVVHWQINAAIRQEARSNQSLVGNNKQHYLPFSRSSLNSILPHMTRLERWAKYYEGCSVQEWKCQFMLRAWKYSQCKLPSPFVFLAKRTILGSRNSVFGELTCIAMKALMEVPDFMDFEDIKEGDLFDVEIIDLNVHSQKVTLKALRKLSLEDIPRLDQDLGL
;
A
#
# COMPACT_ATOMS: atom_id res chain seq x y z
N MET A 1 -39.27 11.75 -18.54
CA MET A 1 -40.05 12.46 -17.50
C MET A 1 -39.13 13.48 -16.80
N PRO A 2 -39.55 14.75 -16.61
CA PRO A 2 -38.67 15.77 -16.02
C PRO A 2 -38.70 15.75 -14.48
N TYR A 3 -37.53 15.85 -13.87
CA TYR A 3 -37.26 15.96 -12.44
C TYR A 3 -37.91 17.19 -11.78
N PRO A 4 -38.47 17.11 -10.56
CA PRO A 4 -38.83 18.29 -9.80
C PRO A 4 -37.59 18.93 -9.16
N ARG A 5 -37.28 20.17 -9.58
CA ARG A 5 -36.38 21.09 -8.88
C ARG A 5 -37.07 21.60 -7.62
N ASN A 6 -36.60 21.21 -6.43
CA ASN A 6 -36.78 21.94 -5.17
C ASN A 6 -35.85 21.38 -4.07
N ALA A 7 -34.55 21.70 -4.16
CA ALA A 7 -33.64 21.55 -3.01
C ALA A 7 -33.73 22.81 -2.15
N LYS A 8 -34.20 22.67 -0.91
CA LYS A 8 -34.11 23.71 0.13
C LYS A 8 -32.73 23.64 0.81
N PRO A 9 -32.13 24.77 1.24
CA PRO A 9 -30.85 24.75 1.95
C PRO A 9 -30.98 24.16 3.36
N PHE A 10 -29.90 23.49 3.79
CA PHE A 10 -29.71 22.81 5.06
C PHE A 10 -29.83 23.80 6.24
N ILE A 11 -30.66 23.50 7.24
CA ILE A 11 -30.72 24.23 8.52
C ILE A 11 -30.00 23.37 9.56
N CYS A 12 -29.04 23.94 10.30
CA CYS A 12 -28.36 23.20 11.36
C CYS A 12 -29.27 23.00 12.59
N TRP A 13 -29.04 21.91 13.34
CA TRP A 13 -29.87 21.48 14.47
C TRP A 13 -29.98 22.53 15.60
N GLN A 14 -28.95 23.36 15.80
CA GLN A 14 -28.96 24.44 16.79
C GLN A 14 -29.96 25.57 16.43
N CYS A 15 -30.22 25.81 15.14
CA CYS A 15 -31.25 26.74 14.68
C CYS A 15 -32.66 26.16 14.77
N LEU A 16 -32.80 24.83 14.77
CA LEU A 16 -34.09 24.16 14.96
C LEU A 16 -34.52 24.16 16.44
N ASN A 17 -33.57 23.98 17.37
CA ASN A 17 -33.87 23.88 18.80
C ASN A 17 -34.26 25.23 19.44
N LYS A 18 -33.67 26.36 19.01
CA LYS A 18 -34.04 27.70 19.52
C LYS A 18 -35.45 28.17 19.09
N ARG A 19 -36.10 27.47 18.14
CA ARG A 19 -37.48 27.76 17.70
C ARG A 19 -38.57 27.10 18.56
N PHE A 20 -38.25 26.10 19.37
CA PHE A 20 -39.25 25.39 20.18
C PHE A 20 -39.47 25.99 21.58
N ASP A 21 -38.53 26.78 22.12
CA ASP A 21 -38.61 27.32 23.48
C ASP A 21 -39.38 28.65 23.61
N LYS A 22 -39.90 29.23 22.52
CA LYS A 22 -40.62 30.53 22.54
C LYS A 22 -42.15 30.44 22.40
N PHE A 23 -42.75 29.25 22.37
CA PHE A 23 -44.22 29.10 22.26
C PHE A 23 -44.93 28.58 23.52
N ALA A 24 -44.24 28.53 24.66
CA ALA A 24 -44.88 28.25 25.96
C ALA A 24 -45.08 29.57 26.73
N LYS A 25 -46.17 30.29 26.42
CA LYS A 25 -46.94 31.21 27.30
C LYS A 25 -47.77 32.20 26.45
N SER A 26 -49.05 31.88 26.24
CA SER A 26 -50.22 32.76 26.49
C SER A 26 -51.50 32.27 25.78
N ASP A 27 -52.39 31.75 26.61
CA ASP A 27 -53.86 31.84 26.66
C ASP A 27 -54.77 31.80 25.41
N HIS A 28 -55.56 30.71 25.41
CA HIS A 28 -57.03 30.65 25.35
C HIS A 28 -57.80 31.56 24.38
N ARG A 29 -58.37 30.92 23.34
CA ARG A 29 -59.85 30.90 23.13
C ARG A 29 -60.28 29.81 22.13
N ARG A 30 -61.39 29.17 22.45
CA ARG A 30 -62.09 28.10 21.70
C ARG A 30 -62.59 28.63 20.36
N LEU A 31 -62.52 27.81 19.30
CA LEU A 31 -63.70 27.22 18.62
C LEU A 31 -63.28 26.44 17.35
N SER A 32 -63.96 25.32 17.18
CA SER A 32 -63.95 24.34 16.09
C SER A 32 -64.15 24.93 14.69
N PHE A 33 -63.54 24.34 13.64
CA PHE A 33 -64.25 24.04 12.37
C PHE A 33 -63.50 23.04 11.46
N ARG A 34 -64.30 22.27 10.71
CA ARG A 34 -63.96 21.22 9.75
C ARG A 34 -63.52 21.79 8.38
N ILE A 35 -62.63 21.02 7.72
CA ILE A 35 -62.49 20.69 6.28
C ILE A 35 -63.10 21.64 5.23
N GLY A 36 -62.28 22.10 4.26
CA GLY A 36 -62.76 22.63 2.98
C GLY A 36 -61.66 23.19 2.07
N ASN A 37 -61.73 22.87 0.78
CA ASN A 37 -60.73 23.07 -0.27
C ASN A 37 -60.52 24.52 -0.78
N SER A 38 -59.35 24.72 -1.40
CA SER A 38 -59.09 25.44 -2.68
C SER A 38 -58.51 26.87 -2.71
N LYS A 39 -57.49 27.00 -3.59
CA LYS A 39 -57.05 28.10 -4.48
C LYS A 39 -56.48 29.43 -3.93
N ASN A 40 -55.22 29.67 -4.33
CA ASN A 40 -54.54 30.90 -4.78
C ASN A 40 -54.98 32.28 -4.23
N LEU A 41 -54.05 33.03 -3.65
CA LEU A 41 -53.57 34.33 -4.17
C LEU A 41 -52.44 34.93 -3.30
N LEU A 42 -51.45 35.50 -3.98
CA LEU A 42 -50.37 36.35 -3.45
C LEU A 42 -50.92 37.66 -2.89
N ILE A 43 -50.29 38.21 -1.84
CA ILE A 43 -49.99 39.65 -1.68
C ILE A 43 -48.85 39.81 -0.64
N ARG A 44 -47.86 40.62 -1.01
CA ARG A 44 -46.69 41.10 -0.23
C ARG A 44 -47.11 42.16 0.79
N THR A 45 -46.34 42.32 1.88
CA THR A 45 -45.53 43.52 2.26
C THR A 45 -45.25 43.48 3.78
N PHE A 46 -43.99 43.29 4.19
CA PHE A 46 -43.02 44.30 4.67
C PHE A 46 -43.41 45.02 5.96
N PHE A 47 -42.64 44.80 7.04
CA PHE A 47 -42.14 45.87 7.91
C PHE A 47 -40.78 45.49 8.52
N SER A 48 -39.85 46.41 8.34
CA SER A 48 -38.46 46.47 8.80
C SER A 48 -38.34 46.95 10.25
N ARG A 49 -37.27 46.55 10.95
CA ARG A 49 -36.20 47.42 11.52
C ARG A 49 -35.35 46.60 12.51
N VAL A 50 -34.07 46.38 12.21
CA VAL A 50 -32.85 47.16 12.57
C VAL A 50 -32.14 46.48 13.74
N ASN A 51 -30.88 46.10 13.54
CA ASN A 51 -29.83 46.47 14.47
C ASN A 51 -28.47 46.52 13.78
N ASP A 52 -27.80 47.63 14.06
CA ASP A 52 -26.55 48.12 13.52
C ASP A 52 -25.34 47.28 13.92
N ARG A 53 -24.33 47.25 13.04
CA ARG A 53 -22.99 47.81 13.28
C ARG A 53 -22.12 47.76 12.01
N THR A 54 -21.81 48.96 11.53
CA THR A 54 -20.86 49.41 10.50
C THR A 54 -19.50 49.78 11.14
N PRO A 55 -18.49 50.36 10.43
CA PRO A 55 -18.03 50.18 9.04
C PRO A 55 -16.48 50.10 8.91
N VAL A 56 -15.96 49.70 7.74
CA VAL A 56 -14.70 50.29 7.21
C VAL A 56 -14.91 50.69 5.75
N GLN A 57 -14.41 51.87 5.44
CA GLN A 57 -14.75 52.77 4.35
C GLN A 57 -14.08 52.42 3.02
N THR A 58 -14.82 52.57 1.92
CA THR A 58 -14.26 52.97 0.62
C THR A 58 -14.96 54.25 0.19
N GLN A 59 -14.16 55.25 -0.17
CA GLN A 59 -14.59 56.59 -0.56
C GLN A 59 -15.29 56.52 -1.93
N ASN A 60 -16.54 56.98 -1.98
CA ASN A 60 -17.20 57.43 -3.20
C ASN A 60 -17.59 58.89 -3.00
N THR A 61 -16.87 59.80 -3.65
CA THR A 61 -17.38 61.14 -3.94
C THR A 61 -18.37 61.02 -5.09
N ILE A 62 -19.62 61.41 -4.79
CA ILE A 62 -20.66 61.66 -5.79
C ILE A 62 -20.37 63.05 -6.36
N ASP A 63 -20.37 63.17 -7.69
CA ASP A 63 -20.82 64.41 -8.30
C ASP A 63 -21.89 64.12 -9.34
N GLN A 64 -22.94 64.93 -9.26
CA GLN A 64 -24.19 64.82 -9.99
C GLN A 64 -23.98 65.37 -11.40
N ASN A 65 -24.34 64.61 -12.42
CA ASN A 65 -24.91 65.17 -13.64
C ASN A 65 -25.91 64.18 -14.23
N GLN A 66 -27.12 64.70 -14.47
CA GLN A 66 -28.22 64.00 -15.11
C GLN A 66 -27.90 63.82 -16.61
N GLU A 67 -27.75 62.58 -17.05
CA GLU A 67 -28.07 62.21 -18.43
C GLU A 67 -28.94 60.95 -18.41
N SER A 68 -30.01 60.99 -19.19
CA SER A 68 -31.01 59.95 -19.34
C SER A 68 -30.39 58.60 -19.73
N LEU A 69 -30.73 57.53 -19.00
CA LEU A 69 -30.43 56.16 -19.42
C LEU A 69 -31.01 55.89 -20.82
N PRO A 70 -30.21 55.36 -21.78
CA PRO A 70 -30.74 55.00 -23.09
C PRO A 70 -31.73 53.85 -22.94
N THR A 71 -32.94 54.01 -23.47
CA THR A 71 -33.84 52.88 -23.71
C THR A 71 -33.23 51.96 -24.76
N PHE A 72 -32.78 50.78 -24.33
CA PHE A 72 -32.25 49.77 -25.25
C PHE A 72 -33.37 49.05 -26.00
N PRO A 73 -33.25 48.86 -27.33
CA PRO A 73 -34.14 47.98 -28.07
C PRO A 73 -33.99 46.52 -27.58
N LYS A 74 -35.10 45.78 -27.59
CA LYS A 74 -35.20 44.38 -27.14
C LYS A 74 -34.47 43.42 -28.10
N LEU A 75 -33.14 43.43 -28.10
CA LEU A 75 -32.33 42.40 -28.78
C LEU A 75 -32.09 41.21 -27.86
N ASN A 76 -32.00 40.02 -28.44
CA ASN A 76 -31.81 38.79 -27.67
C ASN A 76 -30.35 38.67 -27.17
N VAL A 77 -30.12 37.87 -26.14
CA VAL A 77 -28.81 37.74 -25.45
C VAL A 77 -27.67 37.31 -26.39
N ARG A 78 -27.95 36.55 -27.46
CA ARG A 78 -26.92 36.10 -28.41
C ARG A 78 -26.44 37.21 -29.34
N GLU A 79 -27.31 38.15 -29.70
CA GLU A 79 -26.94 39.31 -30.52
C GLU A 79 -26.12 40.31 -29.71
N ARG A 80 -26.42 40.48 -28.41
CA ARG A 80 -25.60 41.29 -27.49
C ARG A 80 -24.18 40.76 -27.31
N LEU A 81 -24.03 39.43 -27.22
CA LEU A 81 -22.71 38.80 -27.09
C LEU A 81 -21.85 38.99 -28.34
N ARG A 82 -22.45 38.87 -29.54
CA ARG A 82 -21.74 39.13 -30.80
C ARG A 82 -21.28 40.58 -30.92
N GLN A 83 -22.10 41.54 -30.49
CA GLN A 83 -21.72 42.94 -30.53
C GLN A 83 -20.55 43.22 -29.58
N TRP A 84 -20.58 42.65 -28.37
CA TRP A 84 -19.50 42.77 -27.39
C TRP A 84 -18.18 42.14 -27.88
N GLU A 85 -18.24 40.98 -28.54
CA GLU A 85 -17.07 40.31 -29.14
C GLU A 85 -16.44 41.14 -30.28
N ILE A 86 -17.25 41.85 -31.07
CA ILE A 86 -16.78 42.77 -32.11
C ILE A 86 -16.08 43.99 -31.49
N ASP A 87 -16.64 44.52 -30.40
CA ASP A 87 -16.17 45.76 -29.78
C ASP A 87 -14.85 45.59 -28.98
N HIS A 88 -14.46 44.35 -28.62
CA HIS A 88 -13.31 44.08 -27.73
C HIS A 88 -12.16 43.29 -28.38
N CYS A 89 -12.20 43.04 -29.70
CA CYS A 89 -11.23 42.17 -30.38
C CYS A 89 -9.81 42.74 -30.58
N ASN A 90 -9.51 44.01 -30.27
CA ASN A 90 -8.23 44.63 -30.64
C ASN A 90 -7.53 45.40 -29.50
N LYS A 91 -7.14 44.72 -28.42
CA LYS A 91 -6.12 45.22 -27.49
C LYS A 91 -5.19 44.11 -27.01
N ASN A 92 -4.19 43.79 -27.82
CA ASN A 92 -2.96 43.14 -27.39
C ASN A 92 -1.86 44.19 -27.40
N ASP A 93 -1.15 44.37 -26.28
CA ASP A 93 0.22 44.89 -26.30
C ASP A 93 1.16 43.86 -25.66
N PRO A 94 2.33 43.59 -26.26
CA PRO A 94 3.29 42.59 -25.80
C PRO A 94 4.40 43.24 -24.96
N GLU A 95 4.75 42.66 -23.81
CA GLU A 95 6.06 42.92 -23.19
C GLU A 95 6.81 41.62 -22.95
N ILE A 96 8.03 41.65 -23.49
CA ILE A 96 9.09 40.64 -23.48
C ILE A 96 9.81 40.72 -22.14
N LEU A 97 10.12 39.59 -21.50
CA LEU A 97 11.33 39.42 -20.69
C LEU A 97 11.78 37.94 -20.68
N THR A 98 13.10 37.80 -20.74
CA THR A 98 13.96 36.68 -21.18
C THR A 98 14.20 35.56 -20.14
N PRO A 99 14.86 34.44 -20.51
CA PRO A 99 14.78 33.16 -19.83
C PRO A 99 15.80 33.03 -18.70
N TYR A 100 15.42 32.36 -17.60
CA TYR A 100 16.34 31.93 -16.54
C TYR A 100 16.27 30.42 -16.33
N THR A 101 17.27 29.76 -16.91
CA THR A 101 18.14 28.73 -16.30
C THR A 101 17.50 27.71 -15.33
N SER A 102 17.17 26.56 -15.92
CA SER A 102 17.47 25.19 -15.47
C SER A 102 17.98 24.97 -14.03
N SER A 103 17.22 24.17 -13.26
CA SER A 103 17.77 23.29 -12.23
C SER A 103 17.09 21.91 -12.34
N PRO A 104 17.84 20.80 -12.46
CA PRO A 104 17.26 19.46 -12.60
C PRO A 104 17.06 18.84 -11.22
N THR A 105 15.82 18.61 -10.81
CA THR A 105 15.51 17.80 -9.63
C THR A 105 14.68 16.59 -10.04
N LEU A 106 15.39 15.55 -10.51
CA LEU A 106 14.84 14.19 -10.66
C LEU A 106 14.72 13.56 -9.26
N GLU A 107 13.51 13.59 -8.69
CA GLU A 107 13.21 12.89 -7.44
C GLU A 107 13.02 11.38 -7.67
N ASN A 108 14.00 10.62 -7.16
CA ASN A 108 13.98 9.22 -6.68
C ASN A 108 12.98 8.22 -7.27
N ALA A 109 13.45 7.34 -8.15
CA ALA A 109 12.72 6.16 -8.55
C ALA A 109 13.21 4.88 -7.85
N TYR A 110 12.25 4.01 -7.54
CA TYR A 110 12.49 2.79 -6.77
C TYR A 110 12.17 1.54 -7.60
N ASN A 111 13.16 0.65 -7.71
CA ASN A 111 13.00 -0.70 -8.25
C ASN A 111 12.93 -1.71 -7.08
N PRO A 112 11.78 -2.40 -6.87
CA PRO A 112 11.53 -3.20 -5.66
C PRO A 112 12.22 -4.59 -5.66
N VAL A 113 13.17 -4.84 -6.57
CA VAL A 113 13.81 -6.15 -6.74
C VAL A 113 15.28 -6.19 -6.32
N THR A 114 15.94 -5.04 -6.22
CA THR A 114 17.37 -5.01 -5.86
C THR A 114 17.60 -5.21 -4.37
N TYR A 115 16.57 -5.08 -3.50
CA TYR A 115 16.59 -5.50 -2.09
C TYR A 115 15.30 -6.17 -1.62
N PRO A 116 15.37 -7.18 -0.73
CA PRO A 116 14.19 -7.79 -0.11
C PRO A 116 13.50 -6.89 0.94
N PHE A 117 14.12 -5.79 1.39
CA PHE A 117 13.59 -4.93 2.44
C PHE A 117 13.77 -3.46 2.06
N VAL A 118 12.75 -2.82 1.48
CA VAL A 118 12.62 -1.35 1.50
C VAL A 118 11.15 -1.03 1.75
N THR A 119 10.90 -0.34 2.86
CA THR A 119 9.59 0.00 3.40
C THR A 119 9.09 1.31 2.79
N HIS A 120 8.28 1.23 1.73
CA HIS A 120 7.61 2.42 1.20
C HIS A 120 6.74 3.09 2.28
N LEU A 121 6.81 4.42 2.27
CA LEU A 121 6.30 5.33 3.27
C LEU A 121 4.78 5.52 3.07
N SER A 122 4.02 5.26 4.13
CA SER A 122 2.62 5.68 4.25
C SER A 122 2.46 6.33 5.62
N VAL A 123 2.58 7.65 5.67
CA VAL A 123 1.81 8.41 6.65
C VAL A 123 0.42 8.54 6.04
N LYS A 124 -0.67 8.18 6.74
CA LYS A 124 -2.02 8.41 6.20
C LYS A 124 -2.30 9.91 6.22
N SER A 125 -1.76 10.65 5.26
CA SER A 125 -2.38 11.89 4.84
C SER A 125 -3.67 11.52 4.11
N THR A 126 -4.79 12.07 4.56
CA THR A 126 -6.08 12.02 3.87
C THR A 126 -6.10 12.95 2.65
N SER A 127 -4.97 13.11 1.97
CA SER A 127 -4.79 13.99 0.81
C SER A 127 -3.62 13.44 -0.02
N ASN A 128 -3.97 12.85 -1.17
CA ASN A 128 -3.15 12.69 -2.38
C ASN A 128 -1.63 12.56 -2.15
N GLU A 129 -1.17 11.39 -1.74
CA GLU A 129 0.24 11.02 -1.87
C GLU A 129 0.47 10.20 -3.15
N VAL A 130 1.53 10.59 -3.84
CA VAL A 130 2.04 10.06 -5.10
C VAL A 130 2.33 8.56 -4.97
N ALA A 131 1.85 7.77 -5.93
CA ALA A 131 2.47 6.48 -6.17
C ALA A 131 3.75 6.78 -6.96
N GLU A 132 4.91 6.39 -6.43
CA GLU A 132 6.23 6.50 -7.07
C GLU A 132 6.35 5.66 -8.37
N GLU A 133 5.23 5.17 -8.93
CA GLU A 133 5.16 4.36 -10.16
C GLU A 133 4.98 5.20 -11.44
N ASP A 134 5.03 6.54 -11.35
CA ASP A 134 4.44 7.43 -12.36
C ASP A 134 5.42 8.22 -13.24
N THR A 135 6.72 7.95 -13.22
CA THR A 135 7.70 8.58 -14.14
C THR A 135 7.92 7.70 -15.37
N LEU A 136 7.18 7.91 -16.47
CA LEU A 136 7.30 7.08 -17.70
C LEU A 136 7.11 7.91 -18.99
N PRO A 137 8.14 8.07 -19.84
CA PRO A 137 8.00 8.52 -21.23
C PRO A 137 7.55 7.37 -22.15
N THR A 138 6.59 7.62 -23.03
CA THR A 138 5.65 6.56 -23.49
C THR A 138 5.77 6.12 -24.95
N ARG A 139 6.88 6.41 -25.65
CA ARG A 139 6.85 6.45 -27.12
C ARG A 139 7.37 5.22 -27.88
N GLU A 140 7.99 4.22 -27.24
CA GLU A 140 8.72 3.15 -27.98
C GLU A 140 8.44 1.70 -27.53
N LEU A 141 7.33 1.41 -26.83
CA LEU A 141 7.05 0.09 -26.25
C LEU A 141 6.13 -0.83 -27.10
N GLU A 142 5.83 -0.48 -28.36
CA GLU A 142 4.68 -1.06 -29.06
C GLU A 142 4.89 -2.41 -29.77
N ASP A 143 6.11 -2.87 -30.03
CA ASP A 143 6.31 -4.01 -30.96
C ASP A 143 6.38 -5.41 -30.32
N GLY A 144 6.01 -5.58 -29.04
CA GLY A 144 6.10 -6.89 -28.37
C GLY A 144 5.09 -7.22 -27.28
N LEU A 145 4.07 -6.37 -27.05
CA LEU A 145 3.20 -6.45 -25.88
C LEU A 145 1.75 -6.88 -26.20
N GLU A 146 1.55 -7.74 -27.20
CA GLU A 146 0.25 -8.39 -27.38
C GLU A 146 -0.06 -9.31 -26.19
N GLY A 147 -0.92 -8.87 -25.28
CA GLY A 147 -1.47 -9.68 -24.20
C GLY A 147 -0.91 -9.44 -22.79
N ILE A 148 0.04 -8.52 -22.61
CA ILE A 148 0.49 -8.10 -21.27
C ILE A 148 -0.47 -7.01 -20.74
N LYS A 149 -1.19 -7.31 -19.65
CA LYS A 149 -2.00 -6.31 -18.93
C LYS A 149 -1.05 -5.29 -18.30
N ARG A 150 -0.93 -4.11 -18.89
CA ARG A 150 -0.05 -3.05 -18.40
C ARG A 150 -0.60 -2.43 -17.12
N ASP A 151 0.28 -1.99 -16.22
CA ASP A 151 -0.04 -1.28 -14.98
C ASP A 151 0.26 0.24 -15.09
N PHE A 152 0.39 0.79 -16.31
CA PHE A 152 0.66 2.20 -16.57
C PHE A 152 -0.25 2.77 -17.68
N LEU A 153 -0.48 4.09 -17.64
CA LEU A 153 -1.28 4.79 -18.65
C LEU A 153 -0.42 5.16 -19.85
N VAL A 154 -1.02 5.07 -21.03
CA VAL A 154 -0.43 5.56 -22.27
C VAL A 154 -1.26 6.71 -22.84
N PRO A 155 -0.63 7.76 -23.42
CA PRO A 155 -1.36 8.81 -24.12
C PRO A 155 -2.45 8.22 -25.02
N GLY A 156 -3.69 8.66 -24.81
CA GLY A 156 -4.85 8.20 -25.55
C GLY A 156 -5.71 7.17 -24.81
N ASP A 157 -5.32 6.77 -23.61
CA ASP A 157 -6.16 5.95 -22.74
C ASP A 157 -7.35 6.73 -22.17
N LEU A 158 -8.53 6.10 -22.13
CA LEU A 158 -9.70 6.63 -21.46
C LEU A 158 -9.66 6.24 -19.99
N VAL A 159 -9.88 7.18 -19.09
CA VAL A 159 -9.83 7.00 -17.64
C VAL A 159 -11.10 7.51 -16.97
N ASP A 160 -11.50 6.86 -15.87
CA ASP A 160 -12.51 7.37 -14.93
C ASP A 160 -11.81 8.09 -13.78
N LEU A 161 -11.82 9.42 -13.81
CA LEU A 161 -11.13 10.27 -12.83
C LEU A 161 -12.01 10.60 -11.63
N SER A 162 -11.47 10.49 -10.43
CA SER A 162 -12.09 11.01 -9.22
C SER A 162 -11.72 12.49 -9.05
N CYS A 163 -12.69 13.39 -9.26
CA CYS A 163 -12.50 14.83 -9.16
C CYS A 163 -13.12 15.35 -7.85
N GLY A 164 -12.60 14.93 -6.70
CA GLY A 164 -13.01 15.44 -5.38
C GLY A 164 -14.49 15.19 -4.99
N GLY A 165 -14.73 14.38 -3.95
CA GLY A 165 -16.09 13.98 -3.56
C GLY A 165 -16.63 12.82 -4.41
N ASN A 166 -17.95 12.73 -4.60
CA ASN A 166 -18.61 11.61 -5.32
C ASN A 166 -18.72 11.83 -6.84
N ASN A 167 -18.06 12.83 -7.41
CA ASN A 167 -18.15 13.14 -8.83
C ASN A 167 -16.98 12.50 -9.58
N ASN A 168 -17.28 11.47 -10.37
CA ASN A 168 -16.34 10.89 -11.33
C ASN A 168 -16.60 11.46 -12.72
N GLU A 169 -15.54 11.69 -13.47
CA GLU A 169 -15.62 12.17 -14.85
C GLU A 169 -14.72 11.33 -15.77
N LEU A 170 -15.23 10.99 -16.96
CA LEU A 170 -14.41 10.40 -18.01
C LEU A 170 -13.42 11.43 -18.53
N ALA A 171 -12.18 11.01 -18.72
CA ALA A 171 -11.14 11.83 -19.32
C ALA A 171 -10.18 10.98 -20.15
N ILE A 172 -9.44 11.64 -21.03
CA ILE A 172 -8.36 11.03 -21.81
C ILE A 172 -7.05 11.42 -21.15
N PHE A 173 -6.18 10.44 -20.90
CA PHE A 173 -4.82 10.71 -20.46
C PHE A 173 -4.02 11.28 -21.64
N VAL A 174 -3.49 12.50 -21.47
CA VAL A 174 -2.83 13.23 -22.57
C VAL A 174 -1.33 12.98 -22.55
N GLN A 175 -0.70 13.27 -21.42
CA GLN A 175 0.73 13.10 -21.19
C GLN A 175 1.05 13.20 -19.70
N ARG A 176 2.27 12.78 -19.37
CA ARG A 176 2.88 12.96 -18.06
C ARG A 176 3.88 14.12 -18.17
N LEU A 177 3.86 15.02 -17.19
CA LEU A 177 4.87 16.05 -16.96
C LEU A 177 5.88 15.50 -15.93
N ASP A 178 6.64 16.34 -15.20
CA ASP A 178 7.63 15.81 -14.24
C ASP A 178 6.95 15.14 -13.03
N LEU A 179 6.09 15.86 -12.30
CA LEU A 179 5.37 15.39 -11.12
C LEU A 179 3.86 15.22 -11.37
N GLN A 180 3.32 15.85 -12.41
CA GLN A 180 1.88 15.89 -12.67
C GLN A 180 1.45 15.10 -13.92
N SER A 181 0.24 14.53 -13.85
CA SER A 181 -0.40 13.87 -14.99
C SER A 181 -1.45 14.79 -15.58
N GLN A 182 -1.42 14.94 -16.91
CA GLN A 182 -2.31 15.83 -17.64
C GLN A 182 -3.44 15.03 -18.30
N TYR A 183 -4.68 15.48 -18.09
CA TYR A 183 -5.89 14.84 -18.60
C TYR A 183 -6.78 15.81 -19.35
N TYR A 184 -7.59 15.28 -20.27
CA TYR A 184 -8.62 16.02 -21.00
C TYR A 184 -10.00 15.42 -20.75
N THR A 185 -10.89 16.16 -20.07
CA THR A 185 -12.15 15.64 -19.52
C THR A 185 -13.31 15.72 -20.52
N MET A 186 -14.37 14.94 -20.27
CA MET A 186 -15.59 14.93 -21.08
C MET A 186 -16.35 16.26 -21.09
N SER A 187 -16.15 17.12 -20.08
CA SER A 187 -16.63 18.50 -20.03
C SER A 187 -15.81 19.47 -20.89
N GLY A 188 -14.75 19.00 -21.53
CA GLY A 188 -13.85 19.78 -22.39
C GLY A 188 -12.83 20.60 -21.62
N ARG A 189 -12.56 20.21 -20.37
CA ARG A 189 -11.57 20.83 -19.50
C ARG A 189 -10.30 20.01 -19.49
N TRP A 190 -9.26 20.58 -18.94
CA TRP A 190 -7.96 19.96 -18.78
C TRP A 190 -7.57 20.04 -17.32
N LEU A 191 -6.88 19.01 -16.85
CA LEU A 191 -6.64 18.78 -15.44
C LEU A 191 -5.20 18.30 -15.26
N HIS A 192 -4.50 18.87 -14.28
CA HIS A 192 -3.20 18.37 -13.84
C HIS A 192 -3.35 17.87 -12.43
N GLN A 193 -2.94 16.64 -12.20
CA GLN A 193 -2.97 16.07 -10.85
C GLN A 193 -1.63 15.51 -10.48
N LEU A 194 -1.23 15.76 -9.23
CA LEU A 194 -0.08 15.13 -8.62
C LEU A 194 -0.35 13.61 -8.47
N GLY A 195 0.32 12.84 -9.33
CA GLY A 195 0.03 11.42 -9.59
C GLY A 195 -1.39 11.16 -10.13
N THR A 196 -1.84 9.90 -10.17
CA THR A 196 -3.08 9.57 -10.91
C THR A 196 -4.27 9.06 -10.09
N ASN A 197 -5.32 9.86 -9.94
CA ASN A 197 -6.58 9.45 -9.29
C ASN A 197 -7.56 8.79 -10.28
N VAL A 198 -7.15 7.65 -10.83
CA VAL A 198 -7.90 6.88 -11.84
C VAL A 198 -8.52 5.65 -11.18
N ASN A 199 -9.85 5.50 -11.30
CA ASN A 199 -10.58 4.33 -10.77
C ASN A 199 -10.47 3.10 -11.69
N ILE A 200 -10.60 3.35 -13.00
CA ILE A 200 -10.48 2.36 -14.08
C ILE A 200 -9.99 3.07 -15.35
N TYR A 201 -9.33 2.34 -16.25
CA TYR A 201 -8.93 2.85 -17.56
C TYR A 201 -9.24 1.83 -18.66
N PHE A 202 -9.33 2.32 -19.89
CA PHE A 202 -9.55 1.55 -21.10
C PHE A 202 -8.44 1.90 -22.11
N PRO A 203 -7.62 0.90 -22.50
CA PRO A 203 -6.43 1.15 -23.31
C PRO A 203 -6.78 1.53 -24.76
N ARG A 204 -5.94 2.37 -25.38
CA ARG A 204 -6.01 2.72 -26.82
C ARG A 204 -7.39 3.26 -27.24
N PHE A 205 -7.98 4.13 -26.42
CA PHE A 205 -9.29 4.70 -26.72
C PHE A 205 -9.22 5.73 -27.88
N VAL A 206 -8.13 6.49 -27.94
CA VAL A 206 -7.77 7.35 -29.09
C VAL A 206 -6.32 7.11 -29.49
N ASP A 207 -6.00 7.39 -30.75
CA ASP A 207 -4.63 7.30 -31.21
C ASP A 207 -3.79 8.45 -30.61
N PRO A 208 -2.55 8.20 -30.17
CA PRO A 208 -1.69 9.24 -29.61
C PRO A 208 -1.49 10.46 -30.53
N SER A 209 -1.55 10.28 -31.86
CA SER A 209 -1.45 11.37 -32.83
C SER A 209 -2.62 12.35 -32.76
N GLU A 210 -3.81 11.90 -32.34
CA GLU A 210 -4.99 12.76 -32.15
C GLU A 210 -4.79 13.75 -30.99
N LEU A 211 -3.82 13.48 -30.10
CA LEU A 211 -3.50 14.34 -28.96
C LEU A 211 -2.44 15.39 -29.29
N ASP A 212 -1.75 15.31 -30.43
CA ASP A 212 -0.63 16.20 -30.73
C ASP A 212 -1.09 17.65 -30.93
N GLU A 213 -2.27 17.86 -31.54
CA GLU A 213 -2.86 19.20 -31.64
C GLU A 213 -3.28 19.74 -30.27
N LEU A 214 -3.78 18.86 -29.39
CA LEU A 214 -4.16 19.21 -28.04
C LEU A 214 -2.93 19.64 -27.22
N LYS A 215 -1.83 18.89 -27.29
CA LYS A 215 -0.57 19.15 -26.57
C LYS A 215 0.04 20.52 -26.91
N LYS A 216 -0.17 21.06 -28.12
CA LYS A 216 0.35 22.38 -28.50
C LYS A 216 -0.21 23.52 -27.65
N HIS A 217 -1.42 23.35 -27.12
CA HIS A 217 -2.11 24.36 -26.32
C HIS A 217 -2.02 24.11 -24.81
N LEU A 218 -1.31 23.05 -24.41
CA LEU A 218 -1.14 22.66 -23.01
C LEU A 218 0.30 23.01 -22.55
N PRO A 219 0.51 23.35 -21.27
CA PRO A 219 1.79 23.48 -20.60
C PRO A 219 2.65 22.26 -20.84
N ARG A 220 3.94 22.53 -20.95
CA ARG A 220 5.00 21.55 -21.16
C ARG A 220 5.74 21.18 -19.88
N GLU A 221 5.50 21.93 -18.80
CA GLU A 221 6.09 21.77 -17.48
C GLU A 221 4.96 21.72 -16.44
N ASP A 222 5.26 21.22 -15.24
CA ASP A 222 4.30 21.13 -14.13
C ASP A 222 3.69 22.50 -13.80
N VAL A 223 2.40 22.53 -13.48
CA VAL A 223 1.73 23.75 -13.03
C VAL A 223 1.85 23.89 -11.50
N PRO A 224 1.92 25.11 -10.94
CA PRO A 224 1.95 25.30 -9.49
C PRO A 224 0.74 24.67 -8.77
N ALA A 225 0.91 24.30 -7.49
CA ALA A 225 -0.09 23.55 -6.71
C ALA A 225 -1.45 24.24 -6.57
N ASP A 226 -1.48 25.58 -6.56
CA ASP A 226 -2.70 26.38 -6.58
C ASP A 226 -3.47 26.26 -7.90
N GLN A 227 -2.85 25.78 -8.97
CA GLN A 227 -3.44 25.56 -10.30
C GLN A 227 -3.74 24.09 -10.62
N GLU A 228 -3.32 23.13 -9.78
CA GLU A 228 -3.58 21.68 -9.96
C GLU A 228 -5.08 21.37 -10.07
N ASP A 229 -5.87 21.84 -9.11
CA ASP A 229 -7.34 21.64 -9.08
C ASP A 229 -8.15 22.91 -9.40
N ALA A 230 -7.53 24.11 -9.39
CA ALA A 230 -8.24 25.38 -9.58
C ALA A 230 -8.59 25.71 -11.04
N LEU A 231 -8.06 24.96 -12.01
CA LEU A 231 -8.36 25.13 -13.45
C LEU A 231 -9.77 24.66 -13.86
N HIS A 232 -10.65 24.40 -12.88
CA HIS A 232 -12.11 24.39 -13.07
C HIS A 232 -12.73 25.79 -13.26
N GLY A 233 -11.95 26.87 -13.14
CA GLY A 233 -12.35 28.22 -13.49
C GLY A 233 -12.75 28.36 -14.97
N PHE A 234 -13.80 29.13 -15.25
CA PHE A 234 -14.40 29.28 -16.60
C PHE A 234 -13.46 29.88 -17.66
N GLU A 235 -12.28 30.36 -17.29
CA GLU A 235 -11.45 31.26 -18.10
C GLU A 235 -10.45 30.55 -19.03
N LYS A 236 -10.20 29.24 -18.88
CA LYS A 236 -9.23 28.49 -19.71
C LYS A 236 -9.84 27.25 -20.38
N VAL A 237 -10.79 27.45 -21.29
CA VAL A 237 -11.41 26.38 -22.12
C VAL A 237 -10.81 26.42 -23.53
N LEU A 238 -10.30 25.29 -24.01
CA LEU A 238 -9.79 25.16 -25.38
C LEU A 238 -10.90 25.41 -26.42
N PRO A 239 -10.57 25.96 -27.61
CA PRO A 239 -11.53 26.07 -28.71
C PRO A 239 -12.23 24.74 -28.99
N ARG A 240 -13.56 24.77 -29.13
CA ARG A 240 -14.39 23.57 -29.38
C ARG A 240 -14.00 22.82 -30.65
N THR A 241 -13.31 23.48 -31.57
CA THR A 241 -12.77 22.89 -32.80
C THR A 241 -11.69 21.85 -32.54
N ILE A 242 -10.90 22.01 -31.48
CA ILE A 242 -9.76 21.13 -31.14
C ILE A 242 -10.25 19.94 -30.31
N GLY A 243 -10.96 20.20 -29.21
CA GLY A 243 -11.41 19.15 -28.29
C GLY A 243 -12.73 18.47 -28.66
N GLY A 244 -13.51 19.05 -29.58
CA GLY A 244 -14.84 18.57 -29.96
C GLY A 244 -14.90 17.10 -30.38
N PRO A 245 -14.00 16.62 -31.27
CA PRO A 245 -13.97 15.20 -31.68
C PRO A 245 -13.73 14.25 -30.50
N LEU A 246 -12.78 14.57 -29.62
CA LEU A 246 -12.45 13.77 -28.44
C LEU A 246 -13.63 13.71 -27.45
N ILE A 247 -14.29 14.84 -27.21
CA ILE A 247 -15.51 14.91 -26.40
C ILE A 247 -16.62 14.05 -27.00
N GLN A 248 -16.80 14.08 -28.32
CA GLN A 248 -17.84 13.28 -28.97
C GLN A 248 -17.56 11.78 -28.84
N LYS A 249 -16.31 11.34 -28.96
CA LYS A 249 -15.91 9.95 -28.69
C LYS A 249 -16.26 9.53 -27.26
N MET A 250 -15.90 10.34 -26.25
CA MET A 250 -16.25 10.08 -24.84
C MET A 250 -17.76 10.03 -24.60
N LYS A 251 -18.53 10.95 -25.20
CA LYS A 251 -20.01 10.95 -25.09
C LYS A 251 -20.65 9.73 -25.74
N ASN A 252 -20.13 9.27 -26.88
CA ASN A 252 -20.60 8.06 -27.54
C ASN A 252 -20.34 6.84 -26.63
N PHE A 253 -19.14 6.74 -26.05
CA PHE A 253 -18.80 5.70 -25.08
C PHE A 253 -19.74 5.71 -23.86
N TRP A 254 -19.98 6.88 -23.27
CA TRP A 254 -20.90 7.05 -22.16
C TRP A 254 -22.34 6.61 -22.51
N THR A 255 -22.80 6.96 -23.70
CA THR A 255 -24.15 6.61 -24.18
C THR A 255 -24.27 5.09 -24.36
N GLN A 256 -23.25 4.44 -24.93
CA GLN A 256 -23.20 2.98 -25.06
C GLN A 256 -23.20 2.29 -23.69
N ALA A 257 -22.42 2.80 -22.73
CA ALA A 257 -22.38 2.25 -21.37
C ALA A 257 -23.75 2.39 -20.66
N ASN A 258 -24.46 3.49 -20.85
CA ASN A 258 -25.82 3.64 -20.30
C ASN A 258 -26.82 2.70 -20.96
N ALA A 259 -26.75 2.51 -22.29
CA ALA A 259 -27.60 1.55 -22.98
C ALA A 259 -27.38 0.13 -22.44
N VAL A 260 -26.12 -0.28 -22.20
CA VAL A 260 -25.81 -1.55 -21.54
C VAL A 260 -26.44 -1.59 -20.16
N TYR A 261 -26.20 -0.57 -19.33
CA TYR A 261 -26.77 -0.51 -17.98
C TYR A 261 -28.30 -0.67 -17.97
N GLU A 262 -29.01 0.01 -18.87
CA GLU A 262 -30.47 -0.09 -19.01
C GLU A 262 -30.93 -1.50 -19.39
N THR A 263 -30.25 -2.15 -20.33
CA THR A 263 -30.58 -3.52 -20.75
C THR A 263 -30.32 -4.56 -19.66
N THR A 264 -29.32 -4.34 -18.80
CA THR A 264 -28.88 -5.30 -17.78
C THR A 264 -29.28 -4.90 -16.36
N ALA A 265 -30.13 -3.89 -16.19
CA ALA A 265 -30.40 -3.26 -14.88
C ALA A 265 -30.81 -4.26 -13.79
N SER A 266 -31.68 -5.23 -14.11
CA SER A 266 -32.15 -6.24 -13.16
C SER A 266 -31.02 -7.11 -12.60
N LYS A 267 -30.15 -7.66 -13.48
CA LYS A 267 -28.98 -8.44 -13.05
C LYS A 267 -27.93 -7.58 -12.36
N LEU A 268 -27.75 -6.34 -12.80
CA LEU A 268 -26.81 -5.41 -12.18
C LEU A 268 -27.24 -5.00 -10.77
N ASP A 269 -28.55 -4.88 -10.52
CA ASP A 269 -29.08 -4.60 -9.18
C ASP A 269 -28.89 -5.77 -8.19
N GLU A 270 -28.85 -7.00 -8.70
CA GLU A 270 -28.57 -8.22 -7.94
C GLU A 270 -27.09 -8.64 -8.01
N SER A 271 -26.22 -7.78 -8.56
CA SER A 271 -24.83 -8.13 -8.88
C SER A 271 -24.06 -8.70 -7.69
N TYR A 272 -24.17 -8.07 -6.51
CA TYR A 272 -23.57 -8.58 -5.28
C TYR A 272 -24.10 -9.97 -4.87
N GLN A 273 -25.42 -10.21 -4.94
CA GLN A 273 -26.02 -11.48 -4.54
C GLN A 273 -25.57 -12.64 -5.44
N ILE A 274 -25.31 -12.36 -6.73
CA ILE A 274 -24.85 -13.35 -7.70
C ILE A 274 -23.42 -13.83 -7.39
N VAL A 275 -22.54 -12.93 -6.95
CA VAL A 275 -21.10 -13.22 -6.86
C VAL A 275 -20.58 -13.48 -5.45
N ALA A 276 -21.26 -12.94 -4.43
CA ALA A 276 -20.85 -13.03 -3.04
C ALA A 276 -20.95 -14.47 -2.50
N HIS A 277 -19.98 -14.86 -1.69
CA HIS A 277 -20.04 -16.13 -0.96
C HIS A 277 -20.86 -15.96 0.32
N PRO A 278 -21.56 -17.00 0.83
CA PRO A 278 -22.28 -16.91 2.10
C PRO A 278 -21.40 -16.50 3.28
N THR A 279 -20.16 -17.01 3.32
CA THR A 279 -19.28 -16.94 4.51
C THR A 279 -17.84 -16.50 4.25
N GLU A 280 -17.39 -16.46 2.99
CA GLU A 280 -15.97 -16.25 2.66
C GLU A 280 -15.76 -15.00 1.81
N PHE A 281 -14.61 -14.38 1.97
CA PHE A 281 -14.20 -13.28 1.10
C PHE A 281 -13.84 -13.84 -0.27
N ARG A 282 -14.21 -13.11 -1.32
CA ARG A 282 -13.79 -13.43 -2.69
C ARG A 282 -13.07 -12.25 -3.31
N TYR A 283 -12.23 -12.55 -4.27
CA TYR A 283 -11.63 -11.54 -5.12
C TYR A 283 -12.00 -11.86 -6.55
N ALA A 284 -12.27 -10.83 -7.34
CA ALA A 284 -12.51 -10.97 -8.76
C ALA A 284 -12.05 -9.72 -9.50
N THR A 285 -11.56 -9.92 -10.72
CA THR A 285 -11.35 -8.85 -11.70
C THR A 285 -12.69 -8.39 -12.30
N ILE A 286 -12.70 -7.19 -12.89
CA ILE A 286 -13.90 -6.69 -13.58
C ILE A 286 -14.33 -7.61 -14.73
N SER A 287 -13.41 -8.27 -15.47
CA SER A 287 -13.79 -9.23 -16.52
C SER A 287 -14.34 -10.53 -15.93
N GLU A 288 -13.79 -11.05 -14.83
CA GLU A 288 -14.36 -12.23 -14.16
C GLU A 288 -15.76 -11.96 -13.59
N LEU A 289 -16.00 -10.73 -13.13
CA LEU A 289 -17.34 -10.29 -12.72
C LEU A 289 -18.27 -10.16 -13.92
N ALA A 290 -17.78 -9.61 -15.03
CA ALA A 290 -18.54 -9.55 -16.28
C ALA A 290 -18.88 -10.96 -16.80
N ASP A 291 -17.95 -11.92 -16.70
CA ASP A 291 -18.18 -13.32 -17.08
C ASP A 291 -19.33 -13.95 -16.28
N LYS A 292 -19.48 -13.60 -15.00
CA LYS A 292 -20.54 -14.13 -14.13
C LYS A 292 -21.87 -13.38 -14.26
N ILE A 293 -21.84 -12.08 -14.51
CA ILE A 293 -23.03 -11.22 -14.45
C ILE A 293 -23.61 -10.96 -15.85
N LEU A 294 -22.75 -10.72 -16.85
CA LEU A 294 -23.13 -10.20 -18.16
C LEU A 294 -23.15 -11.24 -19.29
N SER A 295 -22.53 -12.42 -19.10
CA SER A 295 -22.32 -13.42 -20.17
C SER A 295 -23.58 -13.90 -20.88
N ASP A 296 -24.72 -13.97 -20.19
CA ASP A 296 -25.99 -14.40 -20.80
C ASP A 296 -26.70 -13.31 -21.62
N ILE A 297 -26.28 -12.04 -21.48
CA ILE A 297 -27.01 -10.88 -22.04
C ILE A 297 -26.18 -10.13 -23.06
N ILE A 298 -24.90 -9.90 -22.76
CA ILE A 298 -24.00 -9.09 -23.61
C ILE A 298 -23.08 -10.02 -24.40
N PRO A 299 -23.13 -9.98 -25.75
CA PRO A 299 -22.24 -10.78 -26.57
C PRO A 299 -20.78 -10.30 -26.44
N ARG A 300 -19.85 -11.25 -26.54
CA ARG A 300 -18.41 -10.96 -26.58
C ARG A 300 -17.99 -10.43 -27.95
N LYS A 301 -16.92 -9.65 -27.95
CA LYS A 301 -16.16 -9.30 -29.17
C LYS A 301 -15.53 -10.56 -29.77
N VAL A 302 -15.05 -10.45 -31.01
CA VAL A 302 -14.40 -11.56 -31.76
C VAL A 302 -13.15 -12.10 -31.04
N ASP A 303 -12.49 -11.26 -30.25
CA ASP A 303 -11.33 -11.60 -29.41
C ASP A 303 -11.70 -12.33 -28.10
N GLY A 304 -12.98 -12.61 -27.86
CA GLY A 304 -13.49 -13.24 -26.64
C GLY A 304 -13.65 -12.31 -25.44
N LYS A 305 -13.33 -11.01 -25.57
CA LYS A 305 -13.46 -10.02 -24.48
C LYS A 305 -14.83 -9.35 -24.49
N PHE A 306 -15.22 -8.78 -23.36
CA PHE A 306 -16.40 -7.93 -23.29
C PHE A 306 -16.11 -6.55 -23.93
N PRO A 307 -17.15 -5.89 -24.48
CA PRO A 307 -17.04 -4.49 -24.87
C PRO A 307 -16.67 -3.59 -23.68
N ASP A 308 -15.75 -2.65 -23.90
CA ASP A 308 -15.29 -1.70 -22.87
C ASP A 308 -16.44 -0.88 -22.24
N PRO A 309 -17.46 -0.42 -22.99
CA PRO A 309 -18.64 0.23 -22.41
C PRO A 309 -19.40 -0.67 -21.42
N ALA A 310 -19.43 -2.00 -21.66
CA ALA A 310 -20.11 -2.94 -20.77
C ALA A 310 -19.34 -3.14 -19.46
N LEU A 311 -18.00 -3.22 -19.54
CA LEU A 311 -17.13 -3.25 -18.35
C LEU A 311 -17.25 -1.96 -17.54
N TYR A 312 -17.34 -0.80 -18.20
CA TYR A 312 -17.55 0.49 -17.54
C TYR A 312 -18.91 0.56 -16.82
N ALA A 313 -19.99 0.11 -17.47
CA ALA A 313 -21.32 0.07 -16.87
C ALA A 313 -21.34 -0.78 -15.59
N LEU A 314 -20.69 -1.96 -15.63
CA LEU A 314 -20.53 -2.84 -14.48
C LEU A 314 -19.68 -2.18 -13.38
N HIS A 315 -18.54 -1.58 -13.73
CA HIS A 315 -17.67 -0.86 -12.79
C HIS A 315 -18.44 0.21 -12.02
N ARG A 316 -19.21 1.05 -12.72
CA ARG A 316 -20.01 2.11 -12.07
C ARG A 316 -21.01 1.54 -11.06
N ARG A 317 -21.68 0.43 -11.40
CA ARG A 317 -22.65 -0.20 -10.50
C ARG A 317 -21.97 -0.75 -9.26
N ILE A 318 -20.92 -1.54 -9.45
CA ILE A 318 -20.16 -2.18 -8.37
C ILE A 318 -19.60 -1.13 -7.41
N TYR A 319 -19.09 -0.02 -7.94
CA TYR A 319 -18.55 1.08 -7.14
C TYR A 319 -19.60 1.73 -6.22
N CYS A 320 -20.88 1.71 -6.61
CA CYS A 320 -21.99 2.20 -5.78
C CYS A 320 -22.50 1.19 -4.75
N GLU A 321 -22.23 -0.12 -4.91
CA GLU A 321 -22.71 -1.20 -4.02
C GLU A 321 -21.81 -1.41 -2.78
N SER A 322 -21.23 -0.33 -2.23
CA SER A 322 -20.51 -0.38 -0.95
C SER A 322 -21.47 -0.78 0.18
N PRO A 323 -21.11 -1.75 1.04
CA PRO A 323 -19.76 -2.29 1.25
C PRO A 323 -19.53 -3.64 0.56
N GLY A 324 -20.53 -4.19 -0.15
CA GLY A 324 -20.48 -5.53 -0.73
C GLY A 324 -19.28 -5.72 -1.65
N PHE A 325 -18.92 -4.68 -2.39
CA PHE A 325 -17.69 -4.58 -3.13
C PHE A 325 -16.78 -3.49 -2.57
N ILE A 326 -15.54 -3.85 -2.31
CA ILE A 326 -14.47 -2.93 -1.96
C ILE A 326 -13.50 -2.94 -3.14
N PRO A 327 -13.32 -1.82 -3.87
CA PRO A 327 -12.28 -1.72 -4.87
C PRO A 327 -10.94 -2.05 -4.20
N ALA A 328 -10.21 -3.03 -4.72
CA ALA A 328 -8.93 -3.45 -4.17
C ALA A 328 -7.80 -2.42 -4.40
N ASN A 329 -8.17 -1.19 -4.78
CA ASN A 329 -7.34 -0.05 -5.11
C ASN A 329 -6.68 0.52 -3.85
N LEU A 330 -5.74 -0.22 -3.27
CA LEU A 330 -4.67 0.38 -2.50
C LEU A 330 -3.77 1.13 -3.48
N ARG A 331 -4.05 2.42 -3.68
CA ARG A 331 -3.30 3.38 -4.51
C ARG A 331 -2.96 2.85 -5.93
N LYS A 332 -3.68 3.35 -6.94
CA LYS A 332 -3.22 3.52 -8.33
C LYS A 332 -2.69 2.27 -9.08
N THR A 333 -3.17 1.06 -8.80
CA THR A 333 -2.91 -0.08 -9.71
C THR A 333 -3.69 0.13 -11.01
N ARG A 334 -3.00 0.39 -12.12
CA ARG A 334 -3.61 0.59 -13.45
C ARG A 334 -3.61 -0.70 -14.27
N GLY A 335 -3.78 -1.84 -13.60
CA GLY A 335 -4.11 -3.09 -14.25
C GLY A 335 -5.63 -3.22 -14.42
N GLU A 336 -6.10 -4.42 -14.71
CA GLU A 336 -7.53 -4.69 -14.68
C GLU A 336 -8.09 -4.50 -13.25
N THR A 337 -9.11 -3.65 -13.09
CA THR A 337 -9.69 -3.31 -11.77
C THR A 337 -10.14 -4.58 -11.05
N GLN A 338 -9.67 -4.76 -9.82
CA GLN A 338 -10.02 -5.89 -8.97
C GLN A 338 -10.87 -5.42 -7.79
N TYR A 339 -11.77 -6.29 -7.36
CA TYR A 339 -12.67 -6.06 -6.23
C TYR A 339 -12.48 -7.14 -5.19
N GLU A 340 -12.44 -6.72 -3.93
CA GLU A 340 -12.74 -7.57 -2.78
C GLU A 340 -14.26 -7.62 -2.61
N ILE A 341 -14.80 -8.83 -2.53
CA ILE A 341 -16.22 -9.11 -2.40
C ILE A 341 -16.44 -9.62 -0.98
N LEU A 342 -17.23 -8.87 -0.20
CA LEU A 342 -17.53 -9.24 1.17
C LEU A 342 -18.48 -10.46 1.23
N PRO A 343 -18.45 -11.24 2.32
CA PRO A 343 -19.42 -12.30 2.55
C PRO A 343 -20.84 -11.77 2.78
N LEU A 344 -21.84 -12.50 2.30
CA LEU A 344 -23.26 -12.17 2.52
C LEU A 344 -23.59 -12.03 4.00
N LYS A 345 -23.16 -12.98 4.84
CA LYS A 345 -23.38 -12.94 6.30
C LYS A 345 -22.87 -11.65 6.93
N LEU A 346 -21.68 -11.18 6.53
CA LEU A 346 -21.07 -9.96 7.05
C LEU A 346 -21.89 -8.71 6.65
N THR A 347 -22.28 -8.61 5.39
CA THR A 347 -23.08 -7.47 4.90
C THR A 347 -24.50 -7.43 5.49
N GLN A 348 -25.08 -8.59 5.81
CA GLN A 348 -26.36 -8.67 6.53
C GLN A 348 -26.21 -8.13 7.96
N GLU A 349 -25.12 -8.46 8.66
CA GLU A 349 -24.82 -7.90 9.97
C GLU A 349 -24.64 -6.37 9.92
N MET A 350 -23.89 -5.86 8.95
CA MET A 350 -23.74 -4.41 8.74
C MET A 350 -25.08 -3.71 8.50
N SER A 351 -25.94 -4.31 7.70
CA SER A 351 -27.27 -3.78 7.39
C SER A 351 -28.17 -3.71 8.62
N ARG A 352 -28.12 -4.73 9.49
CA ARG A 352 -28.81 -4.72 10.79
C ARG A 352 -28.36 -3.57 11.68
N VAL A 353 -27.05 -3.29 11.74
CA VAL A 353 -26.52 -2.18 12.53
C VAL A 353 -27.02 -0.82 12.01
N ILE A 354 -27.04 -0.61 10.69
CA ILE A 354 -27.64 0.61 10.12
C ILE A 354 -29.12 0.72 10.53
N GLU A 355 -29.86 -0.38 10.48
CA GLU A 355 -31.28 -0.38 10.84
C GLU A 355 -31.48 0.06 12.29
N TYR A 356 -30.67 -0.45 13.22
CA TYR A 356 -30.68 0.00 14.61
C TYR A 356 -30.43 1.50 14.72
N VAL A 357 -29.43 2.04 14.00
CA VAL A 357 -29.14 3.49 14.02
C VAL A 357 -30.29 4.30 13.42
N ARG A 358 -30.92 3.81 12.35
CA ARG A 358 -32.11 4.46 11.76
C ARG A 358 -33.29 4.45 12.74
N LYS A 359 -33.53 3.35 13.47
CA LYS A 359 -34.53 3.30 14.55
C LYS A 359 -34.23 4.32 15.65
N PHE A 360 -32.97 4.40 16.10
CA PHE A 360 -32.52 5.38 17.10
C PHE A 360 -32.73 6.83 16.63
N ASN A 361 -32.36 7.15 15.39
CA ASN A 361 -32.56 8.49 14.84
C ASN A 361 -34.05 8.84 14.70
N ARG A 362 -34.89 7.91 14.24
CA ARG A 362 -36.36 8.11 14.19
C ARG A 362 -36.94 8.37 15.59
N TYR A 363 -36.52 7.60 16.59
CA TYR A 363 -36.93 7.81 17.99
C TYR A 363 -36.59 9.21 18.49
N ASN A 364 -35.34 9.65 18.31
CA ASN A 364 -34.89 10.97 18.73
C ASN A 364 -35.63 12.11 17.99
N LEU A 365 -35.80 11.99 16.67
CA LEU A 365 -36.53 12.98 15.86
C LEU A 365 -38.01 13.05 16.25
N SER A 366 -38.62 11.91 16.61
CA SER A 366 -40.01 11.83 17.03
C SER A 366 -40.26 12.29 18.47
N LYS A 367 -39.22 12.70 19.21
CA LYS A 367 -39.26 13.01 20.65
C LYS A 367 -39.87 11.86 21.47
N GLY A 368 -39.50 10.62 21.14
CA GLY A 368 -39.93 9.43 21.87
C GLY A 368 -41.30 8.85 21.50
N LYS A 369 -41.92 9.32 20.40
CA LYS A 369 -43.20 8.80 19.89
C LYS A 369 -43.07 7.55 19.01
N SER A 370 -41.88 7.33 18.45
CA SER A 370 -41.55 6.14 17.65
C SER A 370 -41.16 4.96 18.54
N GLU A 371 -41.02 3.77 17.95
CA GLU A 371 -40.48 2.57 18.58
C GLU A 371 -39.16 2.86 19.33
N LYS A 372 -39.04 2.33 20.56
CA LYS A 372 -37.88 2.55 21.43
C LYS A 372 -36.64 1.80 20.90
N PRO A 373 -35.48 2.46 20.76
CA PRO A 373 -34.25 1.85 20.25
C PRO A 373 -33.51 1.11 21.37
N THR A 374 -34.08 -0.01 21.83
CA THR A 374 -33.60 -0.78 22.99
C THR A 374 -32.15 -1.27 22.86
N GLU A 375 -31.76 -1.68 21.66
CA GLU A 375 -30.48 -2.31 21.35
C GLU A 375 -29.33 -1.31 21.44
N ILE A 376 -29.47 -0.16 20.78
CA ILE A 376 -28.46 0.92 20.84
C ILE A 376 -28.38 1.52 22.24
N GLN A 377 -29.51 1.69 22.94
CA GLN A 377 -29.50 2.23 24.30
C GLN A 377 -28.78 1.31 25.29
N ALA A 378 -29.04 0.00 25.21
CA ALA A 378 -28.33 -0.99 26.02
C ALA A 378 -26.82 -0.97 25.73
N PHE A 379 -26.45 -0.99 24.45
CA PHE A 379 -25.05 -0.92 24.04
C PHE A 379 -24.37 0.37 24.52
N VAL A 380 -24.98 1.53 24.30
CA VAL A 380 -24.45 2.85 24.69
C VAL A 380 -24.16 2.92 26.18
N LYS A 381 -25.09 2.42 27.01
CA LYS A 381 -24.92 2.39 28.46
C LYS A 381 -23.70 1.54 28.84
N LYS A 382 -23.61 0.32 28.30
CA LYS A 382 -22.51 -0.61 28.56
C LYS A 382 -21.16 -0.08 28.07
N ALA A 383 -21.11 0.44 26.84
CA ALA A 383 -19.91 1.04 26.27
C ALA A 383 -19.40 2.21 27.13
N SER A 384 -20.30 3.06 27.62
CA SER A 384 -19.95 4.16 28.54
C SER A 384 -19.34 3.65 29.86
N GLU A 385 -19.90 2.58 30.43
CA GLU A 385 -19.37 1.96 31.64
C GLU A 385 -17.98 1.36 31.42
N LEU A 386 -17.77 0.66 30.30
CA LEU A 386 -16.49 0.06 29.94
C LEU A 386 -15.41 1.12 29.66
N ILE A 387 -15.75 2.17 28.91
CA ILE A 387 -14.83 3.30 28.64
C ILE A 387 -14.40 3.94 29.96
N ARG A 388 -15.35 4.17 30.89
CA ARG A 388 -15.02 4.75 32.20
C ARG A 388 -14.07 3.86 33.00
N LYS A 389 -14.22 2.53 32.94
CA LYS A 389 -13.30 1.58 33.58
C LYS A 389 -11.92 1.58 32.91
N SER A 390 -11.86 1.56 31.57
CA SER A 390 -10.61 1.64 30.83
C SER A 390 -9.81 2.90 31.19
N ARG A 391 -10.49 4.05 31.32
CA ARG A 391 -9.86 5.32 31.71
C ARG A 391 -9.35 5.37 33.16
N GLN A 392 -9.70 4.39 34.00
CA GLN A 392 -9.13 4.27 35.35
C GLN A 392 -7.74 3.59 35.32
N THR A 393 -7.54 2.66 34.39
CA THR A 393 -6.31 1.85 34.28
C THR A 393 -5.36 2.34 33.21
N ARG A 394 -5.84 3.11 32.23
CA ARG A 394 -5.05 3.66 31.13
C ARG A 394 -5.48 5.08 30.83
N ASP A 395 -4.50 5.95 30.66
CA ASP A 395 -4.75 7.32 30.24
C ASP A 395 -5.17 7.36 28.76
N PHE A 396 -5.97 8.35 28.38
CA PHE A 396 -6.42 8.55 27.02
C PHE A 396 -5.87 9.89 26.49
N THR A 397 -5.45 9.93 25.22
CA THR A 397 -4.92 11.15 24.59
C THR A 397 -5.98 11.87 23.76
N VAL A 398 -5.80 13.19 23.58
CA VAL A 398 -6.70 14.04 22.76
C VAL A 398 -6.85 13.48 21.33
N TYR A 399 -5.82 12.81 20.83
CA TYR A 399 -5.76 12.16 19.53
C TYR A 399 -6.07 10.67 19.60
N GLY A 400 -6.95 10.23 20.51
CA GLY A 400 -7.52 8.90 20.44
C GLY A 400 -6.52 7.74 20.58
N ASN A 401 -5.41 7.94 21.31
CA ASN A 401 -4.55 6.84 21.70
C ASN A 401 -4.81 6.49 23.16
N ILE A 402 -4.67 5.20 23.47
CA ILE A 402 -4.67 4.72 24.85
C ILE A 402 -3.21 4.58 25.31
N GLY A 403 -2.91 5.12 26.48
CA GLY A 403 -1.62 5.02 27.14
C GLY A 403 -1.32 3.61 27.67
N PRO A 404 -0.10 3.41 28.19
CA PRO A 404 0.27 2.18 28.87
C PRO A 404 -0.57 1.98 30.15
N TYR A 405 -0.66 0.74 30.59
CA TYR A 405 -1.29 0.34 31.83
C TYR A 405 -0.57 0.98 33.03
N ASN A 406 -1.33 1.63 33.90
CA ASN A 406 -0.82 2.40 35.04
C ASN A 406 -0.64 1.56 36.33
N GLY A 407 -0.84 0.23 36.28
CA GLY A 407 -0.67 -0.66 37.44
C GLY A 407 -1.88 -0.76 38.38
N LYS A 408 -2.96 0.02 38.18
CA LYS A 408 -4.15 -0.01 39.05
C LYS A 408 -5.02 -1.22 38.77
N ARG A 409 -5.23 -2.06 39.79
CA ARG A 409 -6.13 -3.21 39.72
C ARG A 409 -7.60 -2.75 39.77
N VAL A 410 -8.40 -3.16 38.79
CA VAL A 410 -9.84 -2.92 38.74
C VAL A 410 -10.54 -4.27 38.64
N ASP A 411 -11.64 -4.46 39.39
CA ASP A 411 -12.41 -5.71 39.38
C ASP A 411 -12.92 -6.02 37.96
N GLU A 412 -12.60 -7.22 37.48
CA GLU A 412 -13.04 -7.71 36.18
C GLU A 412 -14.57 -7.88 36.16
N PRO A 413 -15.32 -7.21 35.25
CA PRO A 413 -16.72 -7.53 35.09
C PRO A 413 -16.89 -8.98 34.59
N LYS A 414 -17.76 -9.73 35.28
CA LYS A 414 -18.18 -11.08 34.87
C LYS A 414 -18.97 -11.01 33.55
N ASN A 415 -18.57 -11.83 32.58
CA ASN A 415 -19.29 -12.22 31.35
C ASN A 415 -19.76 -11.09 30.39
N VAL A 416 -19.04 -10.93 29.27
CA VAL A 416 -19.44 -10.10 28.12
C VAL A 416 -20.26 -10.88 27.07
N GLN A 417 -20.46 -12.19 27.24
CA GLN A 417 -20.82 -13.09 26.14
C GLN A 417 -22.27 -13.13 25.63
N ASN A 418 -23.26 -12.45 26.21
CA ASN A 418 -24.67 -12.66 25.82
C ASN A 418 -25.44 -11.38 25.46
N GLU A 419 -24.99 -10.65 24.44
CA GLU A 419 -25.77 -9.54 23.86
C GLU A 419 -25.75 -9.54 22.32
N ASN A 420 -26.90 -9.23 21.72
CA ASN A 420 -27.10 -9.13 20.27
C ASN A 420 -26.27 -8.01 19.59
N PHE A 421 -25.65 -7.14 20.38
CA PHE A 421 -24.81 -6.03 19.92
C PHE A 421 -23.42 -6.13 20.59
N THR A 422 -22.51 -6.87 19.97
CA THR A 422 -21.11 -7.00 20.44
C THR A 422 -20.23 -5.88 19.87
N GLY A 423 -19.11 -5.55 20.53
CA GLY A 423 -18.10 -4.62 20.01
C GLY A 423 -17.55 -5.01 18.62
N THR A 424 -17.68 -6.29 18.26
CA THR A 424 -17.39 -6.85 16.93
C THR A 424 -18.26 -6.25 15.82
N ASN A 425 -19.51 -5.86 16.10
CA ASN A 425 -20.38 -5.20 15.12
C ASN A 425 -19.90 -3.76 14.78
N LEU A 426 -19.18 -3.11 15.70
CA LEU A 426 -18.57 -1.79 15.51
C LEU A 426 -17.22 -1.83 14.81
N GLU A 427 -16.48 -2.94 14.96
CA GLU A 427 -15.24 -3.17 14.25
C GLU A 427 -15.44 -3.12 12.72
N ILE A 428 -16.57 -3.66 12.26
CA ILE A 428 -16.98 -3.64 10.84
C ILE A 428 -17.31 -2.21 10.37
N LEU A 429 -17.86 -1.37 11.25
CA LEU A 429 -18.14 0.04 10.97
C LEU A 429 -16.86 0.91 11.01
N GLY A 430 -15.88 0.56 11.84
CA GLY A 430 -14.61 1.28 11.96
C GLY A 430 -13.56 0.94 10.89
N THR A 431 -13.73 -0.18 10.20
CA THR A 431 -12.81 -0.70 9.17
C THR A 431 -13.24 -0.38 7.73
N THR A 432 -14.50 -0.01 7.50
CA THR A 432 -15.01 0.34 6.16
C THR A 432 -14.78 1.81 5.84
N ILE A 433 -13.87 2.10 4.91
CA ILE A 433 -13.40 3.45 4.60
C ILE A 433 -14.42 4.20 3.75
N GLY A 434 -14.87 5.39 4.18
CA GLY A 434 -15.43 6.40 3.26
C GLY A 434 -16.80 6.03 2.70
N SER A 435 -17.60 5.33 3.51
CA SER A 435 -18.85 4.75 3.08
C SER A 435 -20.05 5.47 3.71
N THR A 436 -21.25 5.15 3.25
CA THR A 436 -22.53 5.58 3.85
C THR A 436 -22.65 5.27 5.35
N TYR A 437 -21.78 4.40 5.88
CA TYR A 437 -21.73 3.92 7.25
C TYR A 437 -20.98 4.85 8.23
N ASP A 438 -20.17 5.80 7.75
CA ASP A 438 -19.47 6.78 8.60
C ASP A 438 -20.47 7.61 9.44
N SER A 439 -21.66 7.86 8.86
CA SER A 439 -22.78 8.50 9.56
C SER A 439 -23.33 7.67 10.71
N ALA A 440 -23.36 6.34 10.57
CA ALA A 440 -23.83 5.41 11.58
C ALA A 440 -22.82 5.33 12.74
N GLY A 441 -21.54 5.15 12.43
CA GLY A 441 -20.46 5.14 13.42
C GLY A 441 -20.40 6.43 14.24
N SER A 442 -20.43 7.59 13.58
CA SER A 442 -20.44 8.89 14.30
C SER A 442 -21.69 9.08 15.16
N THR A 443 -22.84 8.53 14.76
CA THR A 443 -24.07 8.59 15.56
C THR A 443 -23.97 7.73 16.82
N ILE A 444 -23.38 6.54 16.71
CA ILE A 444 -23.12 5.67 17.87
C ILE A 444 -22.14 6.35 18.84
N LEU A 445 -21.03 6.91 18.33
CA LEU A 445 -20.05 7.64 19.16
C LEU A 445 -20.68 8.85 19.89
N ARG A 446 -21.54 9.62 19.21
CA ARG A 446 -22.32 10.70 19.84
C ARG A 446 -23.23 10.19 20.94
N ALA A 447 -23.89 9.05 20.72
CA ALA A 447 -24.81 8.46 21.68
C ALA A 447 -24.10 7.94 22.94
N ILE A 448 -22.88 7.40 22.81
CA ILE A 448 -22.01 7.01 23.94
C ILE A 448 -21.72 8.20 24.85
N GLY A 449 -21.56 9.40 24.29
CA GLY A 449 -21.44 10.64 25.05
C GLY A 449 -20.09 10.87 25.73
N GLN A 450 -19.14 9.92 25.65
CA GLN A 450 -17.80 10.01 26.24
C GLN A 450 -16.77 10.77 25.39
N TYR A 451 -17.16 11.22 24.18
CA TYR A 451 -16.31 11.89 23.19
C TYR A 451 -16.89 13.24 22.71
N ASN A 452 -17.82 13.84 23.46
CA ASN A 452 -18.58 15.02 23.02
C ASN A 452 -17.86 16.36 23.18
N ASN A 453 -16.59 16.39 23.62
CA ASN A 453 -15.84 17.63 23.76
C ASN A 453 -15.52 18.24 22.37
N SER A 454 -15.45 19.58 22.29
CA SER A 454 -15.20 20.31 21.03
C SER A 454 -13.88 19.94 20.35
N ASP A 455 -12.92 19.46 21.13
CA ASP A 455 -11.58 19.12 20.68
C ASP A 455 -11.54 17.77 19.93
N PHE A 456 -12.60 16.95 20.03
CA PHE A 456 -12.65 15.64 19.40
C PHE A 456 -13.42 15.67 18.09
N ARG A 457 -12.76 15.25 17.01
CA ARG A 457 -13.42 14.95 15.75
C ARG A 457 -13.92 13.52 15.78
N LEU A 458 -15.24 13.31 15.74
CA LEU A 458 -15.85 11.98 15.65
C LEU A 458 -15.61 11.35 14.27
N ASN A 459 -14.45 10.74 14.13
CA ASN A 459 -13.96 10.13 12.90
C ASN A 459 -13.54 8.67 13.16
N LYS A 460 -12.92 8.04 12.16
CA LYS A 460 -12.44 6.65 12.26
C LYS A 460 -11.47 6.46 13.43
N GLN A 461 -10.56 7.40 13.66
CA GLN A 461 -9.59 7.33 14.76
C GLN A 461 -10.31 7.24 16.11
N THR A 462 -11.31 8.09 16.38
CA THR A 462 -12.13 7.98 17.61
C THR A 462 -12.88 6.65 17.70
N GLY A 463 -13.37 6.14 16.56
CA GLY A 463 -13.98 4.80 16.49
C GLY A 463 -13.02 3.70 16.93
N TRP A 464 -11.77 3.74 16.46
CA TRP A 464 -10.73 2.79 16.85
C TRP A 464 -10.35 2.91 18.32
N THR A 465 -10.27 4.13 18.87
CA THR A 465 -10.06 4.29 20.30
C THR A 465 -11.20 3.72 21.11
N CYS A 466 -12.45 3.97 20.69
CA CYS A 466 -13.62 3.41 21.33
C CYS A 466 -13.57 1.88 21.35
N LEU A 467 -13.17 1.24 20.25
CA LEU A 467 -13.00 -0.22 20.20
C LEU A 467 -11.96 -0.72 21.20
N LYS A 468 -10.84 0.00 21.36
CA LYS A 468 -9.81 -0.32 22.35
C LYS A 468 -10.32 -0.11 23.79
N GLU A 469 -11.00 1.00 24.07
CA GLU A 469 -11.50 1.34 25.42
C GLU A 469 -12.63 0.41 25.87
N ILE A 470 -13.48 -0.08 24.96
CA ILE A 470 -14.52 -1.07 25.31
C ILE A 470 -13.98 -2.51 25.38
N GLY A 471 -12.70 -2.73 25.05
CA GLY A 471 -12.07 -4.06 25.02
C GLY A 471 -12.51 -4.93 23.84
N ALA A 472 -13.05 -4.35 22.76
CA ALA A 472 -13.34 -5.11 21.54
C ALA A 472 -12.05 -5.52 20.80
N ILE A 473 -11.00 -4.70 20.94
CA ILE A 473 -9.66 -4.94 20.39
C ILE A 473 -8.61 -4.59 21.44
N THR A 474 -7.41 -5.17 21.36
CA THR A 474 -6.34 -4.84 22.32
C THR A 474 -5.81 -3.42 22.13
N PRO A 475 -5.26 -2.77 23.19
CA PRO A 475 -4.70 -1.42 23.07
C PRO A 475 -3.59 -1.27 22.01
N TRP A 476 -2.80 -2.32 21.82
CA TRP A 476 -1.67 -2.36 20.89
C TRP A 476 -1.99 -2.96 19.52
N GLN A 477 -3.22 -3.43 19.30
CA GLN A 477 -3.65 -3.98 18.00
C GLN A 477 -3.41 -2.96 16.87
N THR A 478 -2.85 -3.42 15.76
CA THR A 478 -2.51 -2.57 14.61
C THR A 478 -3.58 -2.63 13.53
N VAL A 479 -3.75 -1.52 12.80
CA VAL A 479 -4.67 -1.48 11.64
C VAL A 479 -4.19 -2.44 10.54
N ALA A 480 -2.88 -2.65 10.45
CA ALA A 480 -2.26 -3.55 9.48
C ALA A 480 -2.79 -4.99 9.57
N GLN A 481 -3.01 -5.51 10.78
CA GLN A 481 -3.55 -6.85 10.99
C GLN A 481 -4.94 -7.02 10.35
N TYR A 482 -5.81 -6.01 10.45
CA TYR A 482 -7.14 -6.03 9.82
C TYR A 482 -7.08 -5.87 8.31
N GLY A 483 -6.12 -5.08 7.83
CA GLY A 483 -5.86 -4.87 6.41
C GLY A 483 -5.47 -6.15 5.67
N ILE A 484 -4.67 -7.02 6.30
CA ILE A 484 -4.26 -8.31 5.74
C ILE A 484 -5.19 -9.48 6.11
N ARG A 485 -6.29 -9.21 6.83
CA ARG A 485 -7.23 -10.23 7.31
C ARG A 485 -6.49 -11.37 8.06
N ALA A 486 -5.64 -11.00 9.02
CA ALA A 486 -4.80 -11.98 9.73
C ALA A 486 -5.66 -13.03 10.45
N PRO A 487 -5.23 -14.31 10.56
CA PRO A 487 -5.93 -15.39 11.27
C PRO A 487 -6.43 -14.99 12.67
N SER A 488 -5.61 -14.18 13.36
CA SER A 488 -5.81 -13.67 14.72
C SER A 488 -6.57 -12.34 14.83
N THR A 489 -6.95 -11.73 13.70
CA THR A 489 -7.98 -10.67 13.71
C THR A 489 -9.35 -11.30 13.93
N SER A 490 -10.34 -10.52 14.38
CA SER A 490 -11.64 -11.03 14.83
C SER A 490 -12.19 -12.19 13.97
N HIS A 491 -12.82 -13.17 14.63
CA HIS A 491 -13.33 -14.42 14.02
C HIS A 491 -14.27 -14.23 12.80
N ARG A 492 -14.68 -13.00 12.47
CA ARG A 492 -15.62 -12.69 11.38
C ARG A 492 -14.98 -12.04 10.15
N ILE A 493 -13.81 -11.42 10.28
CA ILE A 493 -13.08 -10.74 9.19
C ILE A 493 -11.81 -11.52 8.80
N SER A 494 -11.35 -12.40 9.68
CA SER A 494 -10.25 -13.32 9.42
C SER A 494 -10.57 -14.28 8.25
N LEU A 495 -9.61 -14.51 7.37
CA LEU A 495 -9.65 -15.68 6.48
C LEU A 495 -9.59 -16.91 7.40
N SER A 496 -10.72 -17.61 7.52
CA SER A 496 -10.94 -18.70 8.48
C SER A 496 -9.69 -19.54 8.70
N PRO A 497 -9.20 -19.66 9.94
CA PRO A 497 -8.05 -20.50 10.28
C PRO A 497 -8.38 -21.99 10.26
N GLU A 498 -9.50 -22.41 9.66
CA GLU A 498 -9.56 -23.72 9.01
C GLU A 498 -8.56 -23.74 7.84
N LEU A 499 -7.27 -23.50 8.14
CA LEU A 499 -6.18 -24.21 7.52
C LEU A 499 -6.68 -25.63 7.44
N ALA A 500 -7.06 -26.04 6.24
CA ALA A 500 -7.74 -27.29 6.01
C ALA A 500 -7.07 -28.34 6.89
N SER A 501 -7.82 -28.95 7.81
CA SER A 501 -7.39 -30.18 8.46
C SER A 501 -7.28 -31.21 7.35
N SER A 502 -6.19 -31.09 6.62
CA SER A 502 -5.97 -31.83 5.42
C SER A 502 -5.47 -33.17 5.92
N LYS A 503 -6.05 -34.24 5.40
CA LYS A 503 -5.42 -35.56 5.44
C LYS A 503 -4.22 -35.56 4.48
N THR A 504 -3.41 -34.50 4.43
CA THR A 504 -2.18 -34.51 3.64
C THR A 504 -1.25 -35.48 4.31
N ASP A 505 -0.94 -36.55 3.59
CA ASP A 505 0.07 -37.49 4.01
C ASP A 505 1.44 -36.90 3.70
N TYR A 506 2.03 -36.24 4.69
CA TYR A 506 3.36 -35.65 4.58
C TYR A 506 4.49 -36.68 4.43
N SER A 507 4.19 -37.99 4.48
CA SER A 507 5.17 -39.04 4.24
C SER A 507 5.42 -39.31 2.74
N ILE A 508 4.52 -38.86 1.86
CA ILE A 508 4.61 -39.12 0.42
C ILE A 508 5.43 -38.04 -0.27
N ASP A 509 6.63 -38.41 -0.71
CA ASP A 509 7.47 -37.58 -1.57
C ASP A 509 7.32 -37.98 -3.04
N LYS A 510 6.68 -37.13 -3.85
CA LYS A 510 6.46 -37.37 -5.28
C LYS A 510 7.76 -37.31 -6.11
N MET A 511 8.87 -36.90 -5.50
CA MET A 511 10.18 -36.82 -6.15
C MET A 511 11.18 -37.87 -5.67
N LYS A 512 10.76 -38.83 -4.83
CA LYS A 512 11.62 -39.81 -4.16
C LYS A 512 12.59 -40.52 -5.12
N ASP A 513 12.09 -41.00 -6.25
CA ASP A 513 12.87 -41.76 -7.24
C ASP A 513 13.86 -40.90 -8.06
N TYR A 514 13.80 -39.58 -7.90
CA TYR A 514 14.64 -38.61 -8.59
C TYR A 514 15.62 -37.90 -7.66
N ARG A 515 15.61 -38.21 -6.36
CA ARG A 515 16.48 -37.56 -5.38
C ARG A 515 17.88 -38.16 -5.39
N ILE A 516 18.86 -37.29 -5.27
CA ILE A 516 20.26 -37.66 -5.02
C ILE A 516 20.55 -37.43 -3.53
N ASP A 517 21.09 -38.45 -2.87
CA ASP A 517 21.49 -38.41 -1.46
C ASP A 517 22.80 -37.61 -1.30
N PHE A 518 22.77 -36.58 -0.46
CA PHE A 518 23.91 -35.69 -0.17
C PHE A 518 24.44 -35.89 1.26
N LYS A 519 24.59 -37.16 1.68
CA LYS A 519 24.94 -37.49 3.08
C LYS A 519 26.30 -36.94 3.51
N ASP A 520 27.26 -36.85 2.58
CA ASP A 520 28.65 -36.48 2.87
C ASP A 520 28.96 -34.98 2.71
N ILE A 521 27.99 -34.19 2.22
CA ILE A 521 28.17 -32.76 1.98
C ILE A 521 27.47 -31.96 3.08
N ILE A 522 28.19 -30.97 3.62
CA ILE A 522 27.69 -30.10 4.69
C ILE A 522 26.88 -28.97 4.07
N THR A 523 25.67 -28.76 4.58
CA THR A 523 24.81 -27.63 4.21
C THR A 523 24.81 -26.57 5.31
N TYR A 524 25.20 -25.35 4.95
CA TYR A 524 25.20 -24.18 5.82
C TYR A 524 23.91 -23.38 5.62
N CYS A 525 23.07 -23.33 6.64
CA CYS A 525 21.92 -22.42 6.68
C CYS A 525 22.33 -21.13 7.39
N ILE A 526 22.34 -20.00 6.68
CA ILE A 526 22.85 -18.71 7.18
C ILE A 526 21.66 -17.76 7.34
N ASP A 527 21.08 -17.74 8.53
CA ASP A 527 19.84 -17.01 8.83
C ASP A 527 19.92 -16.30 10.18
N ASP A 528 19.06 -15.31 10.38
CA ASP A 528 18.93 -14.62 11.66
C ASP A 528 18.64 -15.60 12.81
N ALA A 529 19.13 -15.27 14.01
CA ALA A 529 18.98 -16.11 15.19
C ALA A 529 17.52 -16.40 15.55
N ASP A 530 16.62 -15.46 15.26
CA ASP A 530 15.19 -15.53 15.54
C ASP A 530 14.39 -16.20 14.41
N ALA A 531 15.03 -16.57 13.28
CA ALA A 531 14.34 -17.26 12.19
C ALA A 531 13.88 -18.65 12.64
N LEU A 532 12.65 -19.03 12.30
CA LEU A 532 12.10 -20.34 12.66
C LEU A 532 12.09 -21.29 11.46
N GLU A 533 11.59 -20.82 10.32
CA GLU A 533 11.44 -21.61 9.09
C GLU A 533 12.64 -21.34 8.18
N LEU A 534 13.39 -22.40 7.85
CA LEU A 534 14.57 -22.34 6.98
C LEU A 534 14.19 -22.74 5.56
N ASP A 535 14.27 -21.79 4.63
CA ASP A 535 14.03 -22.03 3.21
C ASP A 535 15.28 -22.51 2.47
N ASP A 536 16.45 -21.94 2.78
CA ASP A 536 17.64 -22.10 1.96
C ASP A 536 18.92 -22.42 2.75
N GLY A 537 19.87 -23.05 2.05
CA GLY A 537 21.18 -23.40 2.58
C GLY A 537 22.20 -23.60 1.47
N LEU A 538 23.48 -23.44 1.79
CA LEU A 538 24.58 -23.51 0.84
C LEU A 538 25.53 -24.68 1.13
N SER A 539 26.04 -25.30 0.07
CA SER A 539 27.15 -26.24 0.15
C SER A 539 28.19 -25.94 -0.92
N LEU A 540 29.44 -26.33 -0.65
CA LEU A 540 30.56 -26.19 -1.57
C LEU A 540 31.09 -27.58 -1.94
N GLU A 541 31.35 -27.80 -3.23
CA GLU A 541 31.99 -29.01 -3.76
C GLU A 541 33.15 -28.56 -4.66
N ALA A 542 34.37 -29.02 -4.38
CA ALA A 542 35.54 -28.72 -5.21
C ALA A 542 35.47 -29.49 -6.54
N THR A 543 36.02 -28.92 -7.61
CA THR A 543 36.12 -29.61 -8.90
C THR A 543 37.54 -30.12 -9.16
N ALA A 544 37.77 -30.72 -10.34
CA ALA A 544 39.12 -31.10 -10.76
C ALA A 544 40.06 -29.88 -10.93
N SER A 545 39.49 -28.71 -11.23
CA SER A 545 40.23 -27.44 -11.32
C SER A 545 40.23 -26.77 -9.95
N SER A 546 41.39 -26.26 -9.52
CA SER A 546 41.55 -25.62 -8.21
C SER A 546 40.91 -24.23 -8.11
N ASP A 547 40.52 -23.65 -9.24
CA ASP A 547 39.89 -22.33 -9.37
C ASP A 547 38.38 -22.39 -9.64
N GLU A 548 37.81 -23.59 -9.76
CA GLU A 548 36.40 -23.83 -10.05
C GLU A 548 35.73 -24.65 -8.95
N PHE A 549 34.56 -24.20 -8.51
CA PHE A 549 33.78 -24.83 -7.44
C PHE A 549 32.32 -24.99 -7.85
N TRP A 550 31.71 -26.10 -7.46
CA TRP A 550 30.27 -26.23 -7.42
C TRP A 550 29.75 -25.60 -6.13
N VAL A 551 28.90 -24.59 -6.28
CA VAL A 551 28.07 -24.06 -5.19
C VAL A 551 26.68 -24.65 -5.35
N HIS A 552 26.22 -25.34 -4.31
CA HIS A 552 24.87 -25.91 -4.26
C HIS A 552 23.98 -25.03 -3.38
N ILE A 553 22.95 -24.44 -4.00
CA ILE A 553 21.92 -23.68 -3.30
C ILE A 553 20.74 -24.62 -3.08
N HIS A 554 20.66 -25.15 -1.87
CA HIS A 554 19.60 -26.05 -1.43
C HIS A 554 18.39 -25.23 -1.02
N VAL A 555 17.24 -25.46 -1.64
CA VAL A 555 15.99 -24.81 -1.25
C VAL A 555 15.00 -25.87 -0.78
N ALA A 556 14.28 -25.64 0.31
CA ALA A 556 13.21 -26.51 0.80
C ALA A 556 12.24 -26.87 -0.33
N ASP A 557 11.83 -28.14 -0.42
CA ASP A 557 10.94 -28.62 -1.49
C ASP A 557 9.57 -29.04 -0.93
N PRO A 558 8.73 -28.10 -0.45
CA PRO A 558 7.40 -28.43 0.02
C PRO A 558 6.51 -28.97 -1.11
N THR A 559 6.87 -28.68 -2.37
CA THR A 559 6.07 -28.98 -3.56
C THR A 559 6.12 -30.43 -4.00
N SER A 560 7.13 -31.18 -3.55
CA SER A 560 7.15 -32.63 -3.74
C SER A 560 6.13 -33.35 -2.87
N ILE A 561 5.73 -32.73 -1.76
CA ILE A 561 4.71 -33.24 -0.84
C ILE A 561 3.34 -32.66 -1.22
N LEU A 562 3.24 -31.33 -1.28
CA LEU A 562 1.98 -30.63 -1.50
C LEU A 562 1.47 -30.77 -2.93
N ASP A 563 0.17 -31.02 -3.09
CA ASP A 563 -0.49 -31.05 -4.39
C ASP A 563 -0.79 -29.62 -4.89
N PRO A 564 -0.44 -29.24 -6.13
CA PRO A 564 -0.65 -27.88 -6.65
C PRO A 564 -2.11 -27.40 -6.57
N HIS A 565 -3.08 -28.33 -6.62
CA HIS A 565 -4.51 -28.03 -6.59
C HIS A 565 -5.19 -28.49 -5.29
N GLY A 566 -4.40 -28.94 -4.31
CA GLY A 566 -4.83 -29.38 -2.99
C GLY A 566 -5.36 -28.24 -2.10
N LYS A 567 -6.01 -28.58 -0.98
CA LYS A 567 -6.61 -27.59 -0.07
C LYS A 567 -5.57 -26.64 0.55
N GLU A 568 -4.42 -27.15 0.97
CA GLU A 568 -3.34 -26.34 1.53
C GLU A 568 -2.72 -25.39 0.49
N SER A 569 -2.52 -25.86 -0.73
CA SER A 569 -1.99 -25.03 -1.82
C SER A 569 -2.98 -23.94 -2.24
N LYS A 570 -4.28 -24.23 -2.26
CA LYS A 570 -5.32 -23.21 -2.47
C LYS A 570 -5.32 -22.17 -1.35
N TYR A 571 -5.14 -22.59 -0.10
CA TYR A 571 -4.99 -21.67 1.03
C TYR A 571 -3.72 -20.80 0.90
N ALA A 572 -2.58 -21.41 0.55
CA ALA A 572 -1.35 -20.69 0.30
C ALA A 572 -1.51 -19.68 -0.85
N GLN A 573 -2.23 -20.05 -1.91
CA GLN A 573 -2.55 -19.17 -3.03
C GLN A 573 -3.39 -17.97 -2.59
N THR A 574 -4.44 -18.15 -1.77
CA THR A 574 -5.26 -17.02 -1.32
C THR A 574 -4.50 -16.06 -0.39
N ARG A 575 -3.43 -16.53 0.27
CA ARG A 575 -2.51 -15.69 1.06
C ARG A 575 -1.42 -15.04 0.21
N GLY A 576 -0.92 -15.73 -0.81
CA GLY A 576 0.19 -15.31 -1.66
C GLY A 576 1.56 -15.41 -0.98
N ASN A 577 1.71 -14.85 0.22
CA ASN A 577 2.97 -14.85 0.98
C ASN A 577 2.73 -14.91 2.49
N THR A 578 3.76 -15.29 3.25
CA THR A 578 3.83 -15.06 4.69
C THR A 578 4.01 -13.57 4.95
N VAL A 579 3.23 -12.99 5.85
CA VAL A 579 3.32 -11.57 6.23
C VAL A 579 3.97 -11.43 7.60
N PHE A 580 5.00 -10.59 7.70
CA PHE A 580 5.81 -10.38 8.89
C PHE A 580 5.48 -9.02 9.53
N LEU A 581 4.53 -9.00 10.46
CA LEU A 581 4.24 -7.80 11.25
C LEU A 581 5.06 -7.84 12.56
N PRO A 582 5.56 -6.70 13.06
CA PRO A 582 6.20 -6.67 14.38
C PRO A 582 5.24 -7.20 15.45
N GLY A 583 5.68 -8.22 16.19
CA GLY A 583 4.88 -8.90 17.21
C GLY A 583 3.85 -9.92 16.68
N CYS A 584 3.71 -10.09 15.36
CA CYS A 584 2.74 -11.02 14.77
C CYS A 584 3.19 -11.55 13.40
N LYS A 585 3.43 -12.86 13.29
CA LYS A 585 3.68 -13.53 12.01
C LYS A 585 2.39 -14.16 11.48
N VAL A 586 2.05 -13.89 10.23
CA VAL A 586 0.92 -14.53 9.53
C VAL A 586 1.48 -15.50 8.49
N PRO A 587 1.58 -16.80 8.80
CA PRO A 587 2.23 -17.75 7.91
C PRO A 587 1.33 -18.12 6.71
N MET A 588 1.96 -18.31 5.54
CA MET A 588 1.30 -18.78 4.32
C MET A 588 0.87 -20.26 4.43
N LEU A 589 1.71 -21.06 5.10
CA LEU A 589 1.51 -22.49 5.34
C LEU A 589 1.33 -22.75 6.85
N ASN A 590 0.87 -23.94 7.21
CA ASN A 590 0.78 -24.32 8.61
C ASN A 590 2.17 -24.34 9.27
N HIS A 591 2.37 -23.53 10.31
CA HIS A 591 3.68 -23.43 10.97
C HIS A 591 4.19 -24.78 11.49
N ASP A 592 3.34 -25.55 12.18
CA ASP A 592 3.74 -26.83 12.77
C ASP A 592 4.12 -27.85 11.68
N SER A 593 3.36 -27.87 10.58
CA SER A 593 3.62 -28.77 9.45
C SER A 593 4.88 -28.37 8.69
N VAL A 594 5.13 -27.07 8.51
CA VAL A 594 6.38 -26.57 7.90
C VAL A 594 7.58 -27.00 8.73
N MET A 595 7.57 -26.74 10.04
CA MET A 595 8.68 -27.10 10.93
C MET A 595 8.90 -28.62 10.98
N LYS A 596 7.81 -29.41 11.01
CA LYS A 596 7.88 -30.87 11.13
C LYS A 596 8.19 -31.58 9.82
N PHE A 597 7.91 -31.01 8.65
CA PHE A 597 8.02 -31.73 7.37
C PHE A 597 8.87 -31.04 6.30
N MET A 598 8.92 -29.70 6.26
CA MET A 598 9.37 -28.96 5.07
C MET A 598 10.60 -28.08 5.30
N SER A 599 10.75 -27.46 6.47
CA SER A 599 11.90 -26.61 6.81
C SER A 599 13.20 -27.40 6.69
N LEU A 600 14.25 -26.78 6.15
CA LEU A 600 15.56 -27.43 5.98
C LEU A 600 16.12 -27.92 7.31
N ALA A 601 16.61 -29.16 7.30
CA ALA A 601 17.23 -29.88 8.41
C ALA A 601 17.88 -31.16 7.85
N GLN A 602 18.62 -31.88 8.69
CA GLN A 602 19.19 -33.17 8.29
C GLN A 602 18.10 -34.15 7.84
N GLY A 603 18.32 -34.80 6.69
CA GLY A 603 17.36 -35.71 6.07
C GLY A 603 16.19 -35.04 5.35
N ARG A 604 16.16 -33.70 5.24
CA ARG A 604 15.06 -32.98 4.59
C ARG A 604 15.16 -32.95 3.07
N LEU A 605 13.99 -32.77 2.47
CA LEU A 605 13.80 -32.70 1.02
C LEU A 605 14.15 -31.30 0.52
N SER A 606 15.01 -31.22 -0.50
CA SER A 606 15.36 -29.96 -1.15
C SER A 606 15.29 -30.07 -2.67
N LEU A 607 15.03 -28.95 -3.32
CA LEU A 607 15.27 -28.73 -4.73
C LEU A 607 16.54 -27.88 -4.83
N THR A 608 17.61 -28.47 -5.34
CA THR A 608 18.95 -27.86 -5.30
C THR A 608 19.31 -27.23 -6.64
N PHE A 609 19.67 -25.96 -6.62
CA PHE A 609 20.19 -25.20 -7.76
C PHE A 609 21.72 -25.17 -7.64
N SER A 610 22.41 -25.89 -8.52
CA SER A 610 23.86 -26.00 -8.49
C SER A 610 24.48 -25.10 -9.56
N ALA A 611 25.52 -24.38 -9.18
CA ALA A 611 26.27 -23.48 -10.05
C ALA A 611 27.76 -23.83 -10.01
N LYS A 612 28.38 -24.05 -11.16
CA LYS A 612 29.84 -24.12 -11.27
C LYS A 612 30.37 -22.70 -11.48
N LEU A 613 31.11 -22.20 -10.49
CA LEU A 613 31.65 -20.83 -10.48
C LEU A 613 33.18 -20.86 -10.43
N ASN A 614 33.80 -19.85 -11.05
CA ASN A 614 35.21 -19.53 -10.81
C ASN A 614 35.38 -18.36 -9.84
N PHE A 615 36.61 -18.07 -9.41
CA PHE A 615 36.92 -16.93 -8.53
C PHE A 615 36.65 -15.54 -9.14
N LYS A 616 36.29 -15.45 -10.43
CA LYS A 616 35.80 -14.21 -11.06
C LYS A 616 34.28 -14.03 -10.91
N GLY A 617 33.59 -15.00 -10.32
CA GLY A 617 32.13 -15.02 -10.16
C GLY A 617 31.36 -15.40 -11.43
N GLU A 618 32.07 -15.88 -12.46
CA GLU A 618 31.47 -16.30 -13.74
C GLU A 618 30.75 -17.63 -13.58
N LEU A 619 29.56 -17.74 -14.18
CA LEU A 619 28.79 -18.97 -14.21
C LEU A 619 29.23 -19.83 -15.39
N LEU A 620 29.90 -20.94 -15.11
CA LEU A 620 30.46 -21.85 -16.10
C LEU A 620 29.47 -22.97 -16.49
N ASP A 621 28.73 -23.47 -15.50
CA ASP A 621 27.73 -24.51 -15.70
C ASP A 621 26.64 -24.44 -14.60
N SER A 622 25.47 -24.99 -14.86
CA SER A 622 24.39 -25.08 -13.87
C SER A 622 23.48 -26.29 -14.06
N LYS A 623 22.96 -26.80 -12.96
CA LYS A 623 21.99 -27.91 -12.94
C LYS A 623 21.01 -27.77 -11.80
N ILE A 624 19.82 -28.36 -11.98
CA ILE A 624 18.77 -28.42 -10.96
C ILE A 624 18.52 -29.88 -10.62
N THR A 625 18.60 -30.24 -9.34
CA THR A 625 18.45 -31.63 -8.89
C THR A 625 17.63 -31.69 -7.60
N PRO A 626 16.59 -32.53 -7.51
CA PRO A 626 15.96 -32.90 -6.25
C PRO A 626 16.96 -33.65 -5.37
N ARG A 627 17.02 -33.32 -4.08
CA ARG A 627 18.01 -33.91 -3.15
C ARG A 627 17.43 -34.17 -1.76
N THR A 628 18.11 -35.04 -1.03
CA THR A 628 17.93 -35.25 0.41
C THR A 628 19.17 -34.72 1.14
N LEU A 629 18.98 -33.81 2.10
CA LEU A 629 20.09 -33.16 2.80
C LEU A 629 20.80 -34.11 3.78
N GLY A 630 22.13 -34.01 3.81
CA GLY A 630 23.00 -34.65 4.80
C GLY A 630 23.11 -33.83 6.08
N LYS A 631 24.36 -33.54 6.51
CA LYS A 631 24.64 -32.74 7.70
C LYS A 631 24.27 -31.28 7.46
N VAL A 632 23.42 -30.71 8.32
CA VAL A 632 23.04 -29.29 8.27
C VAL A 632 23.64 -28.55 9.47
N ILE A 633 24.27 -27.40 9.21
CA ILE A 633 24.83 -26.50 10.23
C ILE A 633 24.17 -25.14 10.07
N CYS A 634 23.50 -24.68 11.13
CA CYS A 634 22.88 -23.37 11.17
C CYS A 634 23.85 -22.36 11.80
N ILE A 635 24.14 -21.27 11.09
CA ILE A 635 24.94 -20.14 11.59
C ILE A 635 24.20 -18.83 11.37
N THR A 636 24.64 -17.78 12.06
CA THR A 636 24.09 -16.43 11.85
C THR A 636 24.92 -15.64 10.83
N PRO A 637 24.35 -14.60 10.18
CA PRO A 637 25.13 -13.66 9.37
C PRO A 637 26.30 -13.04 10.12
N LYS A 638 26.16 -12.83 11.44
CA LYS A 638 27.25 -12.38 12.31
C LYS A 638 28.39 -13.39 12.35
N THR A 639 28.09 -14.66 12.63
CA THR A 639 29.09 -15.73 12.66
C THR A 639 29.78 -15.91 11.31
N PHE A 640 29.01 -15.88 10.21
CA PHE A 640 29.57 -15.96 8.85
C PHE A 640 30.64 -14.89 8.62
N ALA A 641 30.39 -13.65 9.07
CA ALA A 641 31.37 -12.59 8.88
C ALA A 641 32.55 -12.65 9.84
N GLU A 642 32.36 -13.11 11.07
CA GLU A 642 33.47 -13.37 12.01
C GLU A 642 34.46 -14.41 11.46
N VAL A 643 33.97 -15.42 10.72
CA VAL A 643 34.79 -16.43 10.04
C VAL A 643 35.60 -15.84 8.88
N ASN A 644 35.01 -14.86 8.19
CA ASN A 644 35.60 -14.16 7.05
C ASN A 644 36.54 -13.00 7.43
N ASN A 645 36.81 -12.80 8.72
CA ASN A 645 37.71 -11.77 9.24
C ASN A 645 37.34 -10.35 8.77
N TYR A 646 36.06 -10.07 8.51
CA TYR A 646 35.63 -8.69 8.35
C TYR A 646 35.99 -7.94 9.63
N LYS A 647 36.76 -6.84 9.49
CA LYS A 647 37.05 -5.94 10.61
C LYS A 647 35.74 -5.27 11.00
N THR A 648 35.02 -5.91 11.90
CA THR A 648 33.78 -5.40 12.47
C THR A 648 34.11 -4.19 13.34
N VAL A 649 34.34 -3.01 12.76
CA VAL A 649 34.09 -1.76 13.48
C VAL A 649 32.60 -1.47 13.36
N ARG A 650 31.74 -2.43 13.71
CA ARG A 650 30.35 -2.08 13.97
C ARG A 650 30.35 -1.46 15.34
N LYS A 651 30.05 -0.15 15.41
CA LYS A 651 29.46 0.41 16.62
C LYS A 651 28.27 -0.49 16.97
N SER A 652 28.14 -0.85 18.25
CA SER A 652 27.00 -1.63 18.72
C SER A 652 25.70 -1.01 18.20
N PRO A 653 24.68 -1.82 17.79
CA PRO A 653 23.40 -1.26 17.39
C PRO A 653 22.85 -0.39 18.52
N ILE A 654 22.25 0.74 18.17
CA ILE A 654 21.61 1.62 19.13
C ILE A 654 20.23 1.02 19.39
N ILE A 655 19.98 0.63 20.64
CA ILE A 655 18.74 -0.06 21.03
C ILE A 655 18.00 0.82 22.03
N TYR A 656 16.78 1.22 21.68
CA TYR A 656 15.84 1.84 22.62
C TYR A 656 14.70 0.87 22.93
N ASN A 657 14.28 0.79 24.19
CA ASN A 657 13.21 -0.10 24.61
C ASN A 657 12.19 0.60 25.52
N VAL A 658 10.92 0.23 25.38
CA VAL A 658 9.84 0.58 26.33
C VAL A 658 9.17 -0.69 26.86
N GLY A 659 8.83 -0.69 28.15
CA GLY A 659 8.30 -1.88 28.84
C GLY A 659 9.39 -2.74 29.48
N PRO A 660 9.00 -3.80 30.21
CA PRO A 660 9.94 -4.66 30.92
C PRO A 660 10.86 -5.39 29.94
N ARG A 661 12.17 -5.37 30.20
CA ARG A 661 13.13 -6.08 29.35
C ARG A 661 12.96 -7.58 29.58
N LEU A 662 12.34 -8.26 28.62
CA LEU A 662 12.30 -9.70 28.59
C LEU A 662 13.67 -10.18 28.09
N SER A 663 14.24 -11.21 28.72
CA SER A 663 15.42 -11.85 28.16
C SER A 663 15.08 -12.35 26.75
N ALA A 664 15.99 -12.13 25.79
CA ALA A 664 15.84 -12.67 24.45
C ALA A 664 15.54 -14.17 24.57
N GLN A 665 14.46 -14.63 23.94
CA GLN A 665 14.16 -16.05 23.92
C GLN A 665 15.35 -16.75 23.26
N SER A 666 15.89 -17.77 23.92
CA SER A 666 16.97 -18.57 23.33
C SER A 666 16.51 -19.09 21.96
N PRO A 667 17.39 -19.08 20.94
CA PRO A 667 17.04 -19.57 19.63
C PRO A 667 16.51 -20.99 19.74
N SER A 668 15.39 -21.28 19.07
CA SER A 668 14.75 -22.61 19.14
C SER A 668 15.61 -23.71 18.50
N ARG A 669 16.65 -23.33 17.74
CA ARG A 669 17.58 -24.21 17.04
C ARG A 669 19.00 -24.03 17.55
N THR A 670 19.81 -25.08 17.45
CA THR A 670 21.25 -25.01 17.74
C THR A 670 21.94 -24.17 16.67
N LEU A 671 22.51 -23.04 17.08
CA LEU A 671 23.32 -22.16 16.24
C LEU A 671 24.81 -22.41 16.54
N ALA A 672 25.60 -22.71 15.50
CA ALA A 672 27.04 -22.89 15.66
C ALA A 672 27.74 -21.52 15.72
N GLY A 673 28.57 -21.32 16.73
CA GLY A 673 29.49 -20.17 16.83
C GLY A 673 30.79 -20.39 16.06
N LYS A 674 31.58 -19.33 15.86
CA LYS A 674 32.88 -19.41 15.15
C LYS A 674 33.81 -20.47 15.72
N ASP A 675 33.85 -20.62 17.03
CA ASP A 675 34.76 -21.55 17.73
C ASP A 675 34.30 -23.01 17.65
N GLN A 676 33.04 -23.25 17.31
CA GLN A 676 32.45 -24.59 17.16
C GLN A 676 32.63 -25.14 15.73
N LEU A 677 33.08 -24.31 14.78
CA LEU A 677 33.36 -24.71 13.41
C LEU A 677 34.79 -25.23 13.29
N SER A 678 34.97 -26.35 12.59
CA SER A 678 36.27 -26.87 12.19
C SER A 678 36.98 -25.93 11.19
N GLU A 679 38.30 -26.04 11.07
CA GLU A 679 39.06 -25.23 10.09
C GLU A 679 38.65 -25.53 8.64
N LYS A 680 38.25 -26.77 8.34
CA LYS A 680 37.68 -27.13 7.03
C LYS A 680 36.39 -26.34 6.76
N GLU A 681 35.45 -26.36 7.71
CA GLU A 681 34.17 -25.65 7.58
C GLU A 681 34.39 -24.12 7.47
N LYS A 682 35.33 -23.56 8.24
CA LYS A 682 35.72 -22.14 8.11
C LYS A 682 36.28 -21.83 6.72
N ASN A 683 37.10 -22.71 6.15
CA ASN A 683 37.67 -22.52 4.82
C ASN A 683 36.60 -22.56 3.71
N GLU A 684 35.63 -23.49 3.81
CA GLU A 684 34.50 -23.56 2.87
C GLU A 684 33.66 -22.26 2.91
N LEU A 685 33.35 -21.74 4.10
CA LEU A 685 32.65 -20.46 4.26
C LEU A 685 33.44 -19.27 3.70
N ARG A 686 34.78 -19.29 3.77
CA ARG A 686 35.64 -18.26 3.15
C ARG A 686 35.60 -18.30 1.63
N ILE A 687 35.65 -19.49 1.03
CA ILE A 687 35.53 -19.66 -0.42
C ILE A 687 34.13 -19.21 -0.89
N LEU A 688 33.07 -19.60 -0.19
CA LEU A 688 31.71 -19.13 -0.49
C LEU A 688 31.61 -17.60 -0.44
N ASN A 689 32.23 -16.96 0.55
CA ASN A 689 32.27 -15.50 0.61
C ASN A 689 32.96 -14.89 -0.61
N GLN A 690 34.15 -15.39 -0.96
CA GLN A 690 34.91 -14.90 -2.12
C GLN A 690 34.13 -15.05 -3.43
N LEU A 691 33.50 -16.21 -3.67
CA LEU A 691 32.69 -16.45 -4.87
C LEU A 691 31.49 -15.51 -4.95
N GLY A 692 30.79 -15.31 -3.82
CA GLY A 692 29.62 -14.43 -3.76
C GLY A 692 29.99 -12.95 -3.95
N GLU A 693 31.09 -12.49 -3.37
CA GLU A 693 31.61 -11.12 -3.57
C GLU A 693 32.06 -10.89 -5.02
N ALA A 694 32.83 -11.82 -5.59
CA ALA A 694 33.28 -11.75 -6.97
C ALA A 694 32.09 -11.68 -7.94
N ARG A 695 31.05 -12.47 -7.68
CA ARG A 695 29.82 -12.45 -8.48
C ARG A 695 29.03 -11.16 -8.33
N THR A 696 28.93 -10.64 -7.11
CA THR A 696 28.31 -9.33 -6.84
C THR A 696 28.98 -8.24 -7.68
N LEU A 697 30.32 -8.18 -7.63
CA LEU A 697 31.11 -7.22 -8.39
C LEU A 697 30.94 -7.41 -9.91
N LEU A 698 30.91 -8.65 -10.39
CA LEU A 698 30.68 -8.97 -11.80
C LEU A 698 29.33 -8.44 -12.29
N LEU A 699 28.26 -8.64 -11.51
CA LEU A 699 26.93 -8.15 -11.87
C LEU A 699 26.86 -6.62 -11.83
N GLN A 700 27.47 -5.99 -10.83
CA GLN A 700 27.57 -4.52 -10.77
C GLN A 700 28.28 -3.96 -12.00
N LYS A 701 29.42 -4.53 -12.39
CA LYS A 701 30.12 -4.13 -13.63
C LYS A 701 29.28 -4.29 -14.89
N LYS A 702 28.33 -5.23 -14.90
CA LYS A 702 27.39 -5.47 -16.01
C LYS A 702 26.14 -4.60 -15.98
N GLY A 703 26.01 -3.68 -15.02
CA GLY A 703 24.85 -2.79 -14.94
C GLY A 703 23.86 -3.11 -13.82
N ALA A 704 24.14 -4.08 -12.95
CA ALA A 704 23.29 -4.34 -11.79
C ALA A 704 23.46 -3.23 -10.75
N ALA A 705 22.34 -2.68 -10.27
CA ALA A 705 22.37 -1.59 -9.29
C ALA A 705 21.59 -1.98 -8.05
N PHE A 706 22.31 -2.21 -6.96
CA PHE A 706 21.72 -2.55 -5.68
C PHE A 706 22.40 -1.72 -4.56
N SER A 707 21.61 -0.95 -3.81
CA SER A 707 21.98 -0.18 -2.62
C SER A 707 21.99 -1.01 -1.31
N LEU A 708 23.17 -1.30 -0.77
CA LEU A 708 23.34 -2.00 0.52
C LEU A 708 23.01 -1.06 1.69
N VAL A 709 21.74 -0.83 1.99
CA VAL A 709 21.33 -0.03 3.15
C VAL A 709 21.11 -0.96 4.35
N GLU A 710 21.80 -0.70 5.46
CA GLU A 710 21.43 -1.31 6.74
C GLU A 710 20.13 -0.66 7.24
N HIS A 711 19.10 -1.46 7.52
CA HIS A 711 17.80 -0.96 7.96
C HIS A 711 17.66 -1.01 9.48
N ASP A 712 16.86 -0.10 10.02
CA ASP A 712 16.35 -0.25 11.36
C ASP A 712 15.45 -1.49 11.47
N SER A 713 15.52 -2.15 12.62
CA SER A 713 14.64 -3.27 12.93
C SER A 713 13.82 -2.99 14.18
N LEU A 714 12.61 -3.54 14.20
CA LEU A 714 11.66 -3.33 15.28
C LEU A 714 11.25 -4.69 15.83
N LYS A 715 11.44 -4.89 17.13
CA LYS A 715 11.06 -6.11 17.82
C LYS A 715 9.99 -5.82 18.86
N VAL A 716 8.98 -6.69 18.89
CA VAL A 716 7.85 -6.56 19.81
C VAL A 716 7.66 -7.90 20.53
N TYR A 717 7.66 -7.85 21.85
CA TYR A 717 7.60 -9.02 22.71
C TYR A 717 6.37 -8.99 23.62
N PHE A 718 5.78 -10.16 23.84
CA PHE A 718 4.67 -10.36 24.76
C PHE A 718 5.10 -11.30 25.88
N LEU A 719 4.71 -10.98 27.12
CA LEU A 719 5.05 -11.79 28.31
C LEU A 719 4.57 -13.25 28.19
N ASN A 720 3.38 -13.49 27.64
CA ASN A 720 2.86 -14.83 27.34
C ASN A 720 2.40 -14.91 25.87
N LYS A 721 2.61 -16.06 25.21
CA LYS A 721 2.16 -16.30 23.81
C LYS A 721 0.64 -16.20 23.65
N GLU A 722 -0.13 -16.57 24.68
CA GLU A 722 -1.59 -16.45 24.72
C GLU A 722 -2.08 -14.99 24.66
N ASN A 723 -1.22 -14.01 24.93
CA ASN A 723 -1.56 -12.59 24.87
C ASN A 723 -1.39 -11.96 23.48
N GLN A 724 -0.93 -12.73 22.48
CA GLN A 724 -0.83 -12.29 21.08
C GLN A 724 -2.19 -12.32 20.36
N VAL A 725 -3.09 -13.17 20.82
CA VAL A 725 -4.42 -13.39 20.25
C VAL A 725 -5.43 -13.00 21.31
N ILE A 726 -6.49 -12.29 20.94
CA ILE A 726 -7.58 -11.95 21.85
C ILE A 726 -8.21 -13.27 22.32
N PRO A 727 -8.16 -13.62 23.62
CA PRO A 727 -9.10 -14.59 24.16
C PRO A 727 -10.48 -13.96 23.98
N SER A 728 -11.45 -14.71 23.44
CA SER A 728 -12.83 -14.27 23.18
C SER A 728 -13.54 -13.65 24.39
N ASP A 729 -12.94 -13.74 25.57
CA ASP A 729 -13.54 -13.50 26.88
C ASP A 729 -12.85 -12.38 27.67
N CYS A 730 -11.77 -11.75 27.15
CA CYS A 730 -10.97 -10.81 27.95
C CYS A 730 -11.27 -9.34 27.68
N LEU A 731 -11.44 -8.61 28.80
CA LEU A 731 -11.34 -7.16 28.90
C LEU A 731 -9.94 -6.66 28.54
N VAL A 732 -9.81 -5.34 28.38
CA VAL A 732 -8.54 -4.63 28.16
C VAL A 732 -7.43 -5.24 29.03
N PRO A 733 -6.41 -5.88 28.45
CA PRO A 733 -5.41 -6.57 29.23
C PRO A 733 -4.61 -5.57 30.10
N ASN A 734 -4.39 -5.95 31.36
CA ASN A 734 -3.59 -5.21 32.34
C ASN A 734 -2.08 -5.41 32.14
N ILE A 735 -1.64 -5.50 30.88
CA ILE A 735 -0.25 -5.70 30.47
C ILE A 735 0.00 -4.87 29.20
N ASP A 736 1.26 -4.58 28.90
CA ASP A 736 1.67 -3.99 27.64
C ASP A 736 2.82 -4.80 27.04
N PRO A 737 2.93 -4.87 25.70
CA PRO A 737 4.09 -5.46 25.05
C PRO A 737 5.36 -4.66 25.34
N THR A 738 6.50 -5.32 25.23
CA THR A 738 7.80 -4.65 25.16
C THR A 738 8.08 -4.31 23.71
N ILE A 739 8.46 -3.06 23.43
CA ILE A 739 8.80 -2.61 22.08
C ILE A 739 10.27 -2.19 22.09
N GLU A 740 11.06 -2.75 21.19
CA GLU A 740 12.46 -2.43 20.98
C GLU A 740 12.69 -1.90 19.57
N VAL A 741 13.29 -0.71 19.47
CA VAL A 741 13.76 -0.13 18.22
C VAL A 741 15.27 -0.30 18.15
N HIS A 742 15.75 -0.97 17.10
CA HIS A 742 17.15 -1.26 16.85
C HIS A 742 17.61 -0.46 15.64
N LEU A 743 18.45 0.55 15.84
CA LEU A 743 19.09 1.29 14.75
C LEU A 743 20.46 0.69 14.43
N PRO A 744 20.85 0.62 13.14
CA PRO A 744 22.20 0.24 12.76
C PRO A 744 23.24 1.14 13.44
N GLY A 745 24.38 0.58 13.87
CA GLY A 745 25.46 1.39 14.44
C GLY A 745 26.05 2.41 13.45
N SER A 746 25.88 2.17 12.15
CA SER A 746 26.25 3.04 11.03
C SER A 746 25.24 4.17 10.77
N TYR A 747 24.05 4.11 11.37
CA TYR A 747 22.95 5.02 11.07
C TYR A 747 23.30 6.48 11.38
N GLN A 748 23.96 6.73 12.51
CA GLN A 748 24.41 8.09 12.84
C GLN A 748 25.44 8.62 11.83
N ASP A 749 26.36 7.77 11.36
CA ASP A 749 27.37 8.16 10.39
C ASP A 749 26.73 8.48 9.03
N SER A 750 25.65 7.76 8.67
CA SER A 750 24.82 8.04 7.49
C SER A 750 24.07 9.38 7.58
N LEU A 751 23.63 9.81 8.77
CA LEU A 751 22.95 11.10 8.95
C LEU A 751 23.90 12.29 8.74
N VAL A 752 25.17 12.13 9.10
CA VAL A 752 26.20 13.19 9.02
C VAL A 752 26.90 13.22 7.66
N GLY A 753 26.54 12.32 6.73
CA GLY A 753 27.16 12.25 5.41
C GLY A 753 28.60 11.75 5.43
N HIS A 754 29.04 11.09 6.51
CA HIS A 754 30.34 10.44 6.52
C HIS A 754 30.31 9.24 5.57
N PRO A 755 31.40 8.98 4.82
CA PRO A 755 31.47 7.82 3.96
C PRO A 755 31.26 6.58 4.83
N VAL A 756 30.13 5.89 4.60
CA VAL A 756 29.81 4.63 5.27
C VAL A 756 30.97 3.70 5.00
N THR A 757 31.78 3.45 6.03
CA THR A 757 32.84 2.44 5.95
C THR A 757 32.18 1.14 5.53
N LYS A 758 32.61 0.54 4.40
CA LYS A 758 32.09 -0.74 3.89
C LYS A 758 31.91 -1.76 5.02
N SER A 759 30.72 -1.81 5.63
CA SER A 759 30.32 -2.85 6.56
C SER A 759 29.37 -3.77 5.83
N SER A 760 29.83 -4.30 4.69
CA SER A 760 29.04 -5.22 3.88
C SER A 760 29.13 -6.61 4.50
N TYR A 761 28.34 -6.84 5.54
CA TYR A 761 27.97 -8.20 5.92
C TYR A 761 26.96 -8.68 4.88
N GLY A 762 27.27 -9.76 4.18
CA GLY A 762 26.26 -10.47 3.39
C GLY A 762 25.94 -9.90 2.02
N THR A 763 26.91 -9.39 1.25
CA THR A 763 26.77 -9.29 -0.23
C THR A 763 26.79 -10.66 -0.90
N ALA A 764 27.59 -11.60 -0.36
CA ALA A 764 27.72 -12.92 -0.94
C ALA A 764 26.41 -13.71 -0.94
N MET A 765 25.59 -13.59 0.11
CA MET A 765 24.37 -14.39 0.25
C MET A 765 23.26 -14.01 -0.75
N PRO A 766 22.87 -12.73 -0.90
CA PRO A 766 21.97 -12.29 -1.96
C PRO A 766 22.42 -12.72 -3.35
N ALA A 767 23.73 -12.71 -3.64
CA ALA A 767 24.26 -13.14 -4.93
C ALA A 767 23.96 -14.62 -5.22
N PHE A 768 24.02 -15.49 -4.22
CA PHE A 768 23.63 -16.90 -4.37
C PHE A 768 22.12 -17.08 -4.55
N MET A 769 21.30 -16.32 -3.83
CA MET A 769 19.85 -16.37 -4.01
C MET A 769 19.42 -15.85 -5.40
N GLN A 770 20.06 -14.79 -5.87
CA GLN A 770 19.88 -14.27 -7.22
C GLN A 770 20.36 -15.28 -8.27
N LEU A 771 21.48 -15.97 -8.02
CA LEU A 771 22.01 -17.01 -8.89
C LEU A 771 21.05 -18.21 -9.00
N ALA A 772 20.47 -18.69 -7.90
CA ALA A 772 19.43 -19.74 -7.96
C ALA A 772 18.24 -19.29 -8.82
N GLY A 773 17.80 -18.04 -8.67
CA GLY A 773 16.73 -17.46 -9.49
C GLY A 773 17.07 -17.34 -10.97
N GLN A 774 18.32 -16.96 -11.29
CA GLN A 774 18.82 -16.96 -12.67
C GLN A 774 18.82 -18.38 -13.25
N ILE A 775 19.36 -19.36 -12.52
CA ILE A 775 19.43 -20.77 -12.96
C ILE A 775 18.03 -21.31 -13.23
N ALA A 776 17.08 -21.08 -12.32
CA ALA A 776 15.69 -21.51 -12.49
C ALA A 776 15.05 -20.89 -13.74
N ALA A 777 15.23 -19.58 -13.94
CA ALA A 777 14.71 -18.86 -15.08
C ALA A 777 15.33 -19.33 -16.40
N ASP A 778 16.65 -19.47 -16.47
CA ASP A 778 17.36 -19.94 -17.66
C ASP A 778 17.01 -21.40 -18.00
N TRP A 779 16.90 -22.26 -16.98
CA TRP A 779 16.53 -23.66 -17.15
C TRP A 779 15.11 -23.82 -17.70
N CYS A 780 14.16 -23.03 -17.19
CA CYS A 780 12.78 -23.01 -17.67
C CYS A 780 12.65 -22.38 -19.06
N ARG A 781 13.38 -21.28 -19.32
CA ARG A 781 13.43 -20.59 -20.61
C ARG A 781 13.88 -21.52 -21.74
N LYS A 782 14.98 -22.25 -21.55
CA LYS A 782 15.49 -23.25 -22.52
C LYS A 782 14.48 -24.35 -22.84
N ARG A 783 13.57 -24.66 -21.92
CA ARG A 783 12.51 -25.69 -22.05
C ARG A 783 11.14 -25.11 -22.39
N ARG A 784 11.03 -23.80 -22.62
CA ARG A 784 9.76 -23.08 -22.87
C ARG A 784 8.70 -23.34 -21.78
N ILE A 785 9.14 -23.53 -20.54
CA ILE A 785 8.25 -23.74 -19.38
C ILE A 785 7.78 -22.36 -18.87
N PRO A 786 6.46 -22.10 -18.84
CA PRO A 786 5.93 -20.88 -18.26
C PRO A 786 6.05 -20.92 -16.74
N ILE A 787 6.70 -19.90 -16.17
CA ILE A 787 6.88 -19.67 -14.74
C ILE A 787 6.63 -18.17 -14.46
N PRO A 788 6.43 -17.76 -13.20
CA PRO A 788 6.37 -16.33 -12.83
C PRO A 788 7.75 -15.64 -12.98
N TYR A 789 8.11 -15.25 -14.21
CA TYR A 789 9.28 -14.42 -14.48
C TYR A 789 9.09 -13.02 -13.90
N ARG A 790 10.18 -12.41 -13.43
CA ARG A 790 10.25 -11.01 -13.05
C ARG A 790 10.95 -10.25 -14.16
N ILE A 791 10.23 -9.32 -14.77
CA ILE A 791 10.69 -8.55 -15.92
C ILE A 791 10.65 -7.07 -15.60
N ALA A 792 11.64 -6.32 -16.04
CA ALA A 792 11.65 -4.87 -15.92
C ALA A 792 11.60 -4.29 -17.34
N LEU A 793 10.53 -3.56 -17.63
CA LEU A 793 10.35 -2.90 -18.93
C LEU A 793 11.09 -1.57 -18.87
N SER A 794 12.31 -1.56 -19.42
CA SER A 794 13.10 -0.33 -19.45
C SER A 794 12.36 0.78 -20.19
N GLN A 795 12.44 1.98 -19.61
CA GLN A 795 11.81 3.19 -20.14
C GLN A 795 12.62 3.84 -21.26
N VAL A 796 13.90 3.46 -21.35
CA VAL A 796 14.84 4.00 -22.33
C VAL A 796 15.46 2.86 -23.12
N SER A 797 15.98 3.15 -24.31
CA SER A 797 16.76 2.19 -25.09
C SER A 797 17.87 1.57 -24.23
N SER A 798 18.17 0.28 -24.43
CA SER A 798 19.24 -0.41 -23.70
C SER A 798 20.61 0.28 -23.82
N GLN A 799 20.84 1.02 -24.91
CA GLN A 799 22.05 1.83 -25.12
C GLN A 799 22.17 2.96 -24.09
N LYS A 800 21.13 3.80 -23.95
CA LYS A 800 21.09 4.88 -22.95
C LYS A 800 21.28 4.40 -21.51
N LEU A 801 20.72 3.24 -21.16
CA LEU A 801 20.93 2.61 -19.86
C LEU A 801 22.41 2.24 -19.64
N ALA A 802 23.02 1.60 -20.64
CA ALA A 802 24.43 1.22 -20.58
C ALA A 802 25.35 2.46 -20.51
N GLU A 803 25.03 3.52 -21.25
CA GLU A 803 25.73 4.80 -21.20
C GLU A 803 25.67 5.42 -19.81
N PHE A 804 24.47 5.58 -19.23
CA PHE A 804 24.30 6.11 -17.88
C PHE A 804 25.11 5.32 -16.86
N HIS A 805 25.03 3.98 -16.92
CA HIS A 805 25.79 3.11 -16.02
C HIS A 805 27.30 3.32 -16.18
N SER A 806 27.82 3.33 -17.41
CA SER A 806 29.25 3.48 -17.70
C SER A 806 29.83 4.82 -17.26
N ILE A 807 29.04 5.90 -17.35
CA ILE A 807 29.48 7.26 -17.03
C ILE A 807 29.32 7.55 -15.53
N ASN A 808 28.18 7.19 -14.93
CA ASN A 808 27.81 7.64 -13.59
C ASN A 808 28.04 6.61 -12.48
N ILE A 809 27.98 5.30 -12.77
CA ILE A 809 28.01 4.24 -11.75
C ILE A 809 29.33 3.46 -11.78
N LEU A 810 29.77 3.03 -12.96
CA LEU A 810 30.96 2.20 -13.13
C LEU A 810 32.24 2.80 -12.52
N PRO A 811 32.51 4.13 -12.59
CA PRO A 811 33.71 4.72 -11.99
C PRO A 811 33.80 4.50 -10.47
N PHE A 812 32.67 4.53 -9.75
CA PHE A 812 32.64 4.26 -8.31
C PHE A 812 32.97 2.80 -8.01
N ILE A 813 32.43 1.87 -8.82
CA ILE A 813 32.70 0.44 -8.69
C ILE A 813 34.18 0.13 -8.94
N GLU A 814 34.78 0.73 -9.97
CA GLU A 814 36.20 0.52 -10.33
C GLU A 814 37.15 1.08 -9.28
N LYS A 815 36.83 2.23 -8.68
CA LYS A 815 37.57 2.80 -7.55
C LYS A 815 37.31 2.09 -6.23
N GLY A 816 36.31 1.22 -6.17
CA GLY A 816 35.89 0.55 -4.94
C GLY A 816 35.22 1.48 -3.93
N GLU A 817 34.67 2.60 -4.39
CA GLU A 817 33.96 3.62 -3.61
C GLU A 817 32.47 3.26 -3.45
N SER A 818 31.79 3.91 -2.50
CA SER A 818 30.35 3.76 -2.33
C SER A 818 29.61 4.59 -3.39
N ILE A 819 28.63 3.99 -4.06
CA ILE A 819 27.79 4.71 -5.03
C ILE A 819 26.81 5.59 -4.25
N PRO A 820 26.71 6.90 -4.56
CA PRO A 820 25.71 7.78 -3.95
C PRO A 820 24.28 7.27 -4.17
N SER A 821 23.45 7.30 -3.11
CA SER A 821 22.08 6.78 -3.19
C SER A 821 21.23 7.49 -4.25
N ALA A 822 21.41 8.80 -4.43
CA ALA A 822 20.69 9.57 -5.45
C ALA A 822 20.95 9.05 -6.88
N LEU A 823 22.20 8.71 -7.21
CA LEU A 823 22.57 8.13 -8.51
C LEU A 823 21.98 6.73 -8.71
N ILE A 824 21.91 5.92 -7.66
CA ILE A 824 21.24 4.62 -7.73
C ILE A 824 19.75 4.81 -8.02
N SER A 825 19.08 5.73 -7.30
CA SER A 825 17.67 6.02 -7.52
C SER A 825 17.39 6.52 -8.94
N GLU A 826 18.24 7.41 -9.46
CA GLU A 826 18.13 7.92 -10.83
C GLU A 826 18.27 6.79 -11.85
N TYR A 827 19.27 5.92 -11.68
CA TYR A 827 19.45 4.78 -12.58
C TYR A 827 18.30 3.78 -12.54
N LEU A 828 17.77 3.48 -11.35
CA LEU A 828 16.59 2.62 -11.19
C LEU A 828 15.34 3.25 -11.83
N ALA A 829 15.27 4.58 -11.95
CA ALA A 829 14.20 5.29 -12.67
C ALA A 829 14.16 4.91 -14.13
N LEU A 830 15.32 4.94 -14.78
CA LEU A 830 15.47 4.63 -16.20
C LEU A 830 15.09 3.17 -16.52
N ILE A 831 15.24 2.27 -15.55
CA ILE A 831 14.87 0.85 -15.67
C ILE A 831 13.36 0.65 -15.49
N GLY A 832 12.72 1.44 -14.64
CA GLY A 832 11.30 1.31 -14.34
C GLY A 832 10.94 0.14 -13.41
N PRO A 833 9.64 -0.04 -13.14
CA PRO A 833 9.13 -1.02 -12.20
C PRO A 833 9.24 -2.46 -12.72
N VAL A 834 9.18 -3.41 -11.79
CA VAL A 834 9.20 -4.85 -12.12
C VAL A 834 7.79 -5.41 -12.17
N HIS A 835 7.52 -6.18 -13.23
CA HIS A 835 6.27 -6.88 -13.45
C HIS A 835 6.47 -8.40 -13.41
N LEU A 836 5.37 -9.11 -13.10
CA LEU A 836 5.30 -10.57 -13.26
C LEU A 836 4.82 -10.90 -14.67
N SER A 837 5.49 -11.85 -15.31
CA SER A 837 5.11 -12.36 -16.62
C SER A 837 5.23 -13.89 -16.65
N ALA A 838 4.38 -14.55 -17.44
CA ALA A 838 4.56 -15.97 -17.76
C ALA A 838 5.64 -16.19 -18.84
N GLU A 839 6.14 -15.11 -19.43
CA GLU A 839 7.14 -15.10 -20.49
C GLU A 839 8.45 -14.45 -20.00
N PRO A 840 9.60 -15.01 -20.39
CA PRO A 840 10.89 -14.48 -19.97
C PRO A 840 11.19 -13.15 -20.68
N ALA A 841 11.71 -12.18 -19.93
CA ALA A 841 12.33 -10.99 -20.48
C ALA A 841 13.45 -10.51 -19.55
N SER A 842 14.25 -9.55 -20.06
CA SER A 842 15.41 -9.02 -19.37
C SER A 842 15.04 -8.33 -18.05
N HIS A 843 15.98 -8.38 -17.12
CA HIS A 843 15.93 -7.67 -15.84
C HIS A 843 17.19 -6.80 -15.68
N PRO A 844 17.24 -5.60 -16.29
CA PRO A 844 18.44 -4.75 -16.31
C PRO A 844 19.01 -4.45 -14.93
N ALA A 845 18.15 -4.23 -13.92
CA ALA A 845 18.61 -3.90 -12.56
C ALA A 845 19.40 -5.03 -11.86
N LEU A 846 19.27 -6.27 -12.34
CA LEU A 846 20.05 -7.42 -11.87
C LEU A 846 21.14 -7.85 -12.86
N ALA A 847 21.25 -7.17 -14.01
CA ALA A 847 22.10 -7.57 -15.14
C ALA A 847 21.86 -9.02 -15.61
N MET A 848 20.59 -9.44 -15.69
CA MET A 848 20.18 -10.80 -16.07
C MET A 848 19.23 -10.79 -17.26
N GLU A 849 19.34 -11.78 -18.15
CA GLU A 849 18.44 -11.95 -19.30
C GLU A 849 17.05 -12.49 -18.92
N ALA A 850 16.98 -13.26 -17.83
CA ALA A 850 15.76 -13.79 -17.27
C ALA A 850 15.95 -14.01 -15.78
N TYR A 851 14.92 -13.75 -14.99
CA TYR A 851 14.96 -13.94 -13.54
C TYR A 851 13.60 -14.38 -13.00
N ALA A 852 13.62 -15.28 -12.02
CA ALA A 852 12.46 -15.70 -11.24
C ALA A 852 12.88 -15.93 -9.78
N LYS A 853 11.99 -15.70 -8.83
CA LYS A 853 12.28 -16.07 -7.42
C LYS A 853 11.94 -17.54 -7.20
N VAL A 854 12.84 -18.23 -6.50
CA VAL A 854 12.73 -19.68 -6.29
C VAL A 854 13.23 -20.12 -4.91
N THR A 855 13.79 -19.22 -4.12
CA THR A 855 14.55 -19.51 -2.90
C THR A 855 13.73 -19.44 -1.62
N SER A 856 12.42 -19.21 -1.68
CA SER A 856 11.60 -19.09 -0.46
C SER A 856 10.20 -19.69 -0.58
N PRO A 857 10.06 -20.97 -1.00
CA PRO A 857 8.77 -21.62 -1.21
C PRO A 857 7.96 -21.86 0.06
N LEU A 858 8.54 -21.77 1.27
CA LEU A 858 7.77 -21.87 2.52
C LEU A 858 7.00 -20.60 2.85
N ARG A 859 7.41 -19.47 2.26
CA ARG A 859 6.83 -18.13 2.52
C ARG A 859 6.35 -17.38 1.28
N ARG A 860 6.58 -17.88 0.06
CA ARG A 860 6.12 -17.29 -1.21
C ARG A 860 5.47 -18.34 -2.09
N PHE A 861 4.19 -18.15 -2.42
CA PHE A 861 3.43 -19.11 -3.24
C PHE A 861 3.99 -19.19 -4.67
N LEU A 862 4.44 -18.08 -5.24
CA LEU A 862 5.02 -18.07 -6.59
C LEU A 862 6.31 -18.88 -6.68
N ASP A 863 7.10 -18.97 -5.62
CA ASP A 863 8.27 -19.86 -5.58
C ASP A 863 7.81 -21.33 -5.61
N MET A 864 6.71 -21.68 -4.92
CA MET A 864 6.11 -23.03 -5.05
C MET A 864 5.64 -23.31 -6.48
N VAL A 865 5.06 -22.32 -7.17
CA VAL A 865 4.68 -22.46 -8.59
C VAL A 865 5.90 -22.80 -9.44
N VAL A 866 7.03 -22.11 -9.26
CA VAL A 866 8.28 -22.43 -9.97
C VAL A 866 8.73 -23.87 -9.66
N HIS A 867 8.73 -24.26 -8.39
CA HIS A 867 9.13 -25.61 -7.96
C HIS A 867 8.23 -26.71 -8.54
N TRP A 868 6.90 -26.55 -8.52
CA TRP A 868 5.97 -27.52 -9.13
C TRP A 868 6.20 -27.69 -10.62
N GLN A 869 6.46 -26.59 -11.35
CA GLN A 869 6.74 -26.64 -12.79
C GLN A 869 8.06 -27.37 -13.07
N ILE A 870 9.12 -27.08 -12.30
CA ILE A 870 10.42 -27.75 -12.42
C ILE A 870 10.29 -29.26 -12.09
N ASN A 871 9.68 -29.60 -10.95
CA ASN A 871 9.48 -30.99 -10.53
C ASN A 871 8.65 -31.77 -11.56
N ALA A 872 7.60 -31.16 -12.14
CA ALA A 872 6.83 -31.78 -13.21
C ALA A 872 7.66 -32.03 -14.48
N ALA A 873 8.50 -31.07 -14.87
CA ALA A 873 9.38 -31.21 -16.02
C ALA A 873 10.46 -32.28 -15.81
N ILE A 874 11.07 -32.37 -14.62
CA ILE A 874 12.05 -33.42 -14.29
C ILE A 874 11.41 -34.82 -14.40
N ARG A 875 10.19 -35.00 -13.85
CA ARG A 875 9.46 -36.27 -13.99
C ARG A 875 9.15 -36.61 -15.44
N GLN A 876 8.81 -35.60 -16.24
CA GLN A 876 8.52 -35.81 -17.65
C GLN A 876 9.77 -36.17 -18.46
N GLU A 877 10.90 -35.51 -18.22
CA GLU A 877 12.20 -35.86 -18.84
C GLU A 877 12.57 -37.30 -18.52
N ALA A 878 12.42 -37.71 -17.26
CA ALA A 878 12.73 -39.07 -16.84
C ALA A 878 11.75 -40.14 -17.39
N ARG A 879 10.45 -39.82 -17.49
CA ARG A 879 9.45 -40.75 -18.08
C ARG A 879 9.64 -40.92 -19.59
N SER A 880 10.04 -39.86 -20.28
CA SER A 880 10.23 -39.88 -21.74
C SER A 880 11.64 -40.25 -22.18
N ASN A 881 12.61 -40.29 -21.25
CA ASN A 881 14.04 -40.43 -21.54
C ASN A 881 14.54 -39.44 -22.61
N GLN A 882 13.94 -38.25 -22.70
CA GLN A 882 14.26 -37.21 -23.67
C GLN A 882 14.34 -35.85 -22.99
N SER A 883 15.28 -35.01 -23.44
CA SER A 883 15.36 -33.63 -22.97
C SER A 883 14.18 -32.82 -23.48
N LEU A 884 13.62 -31.95 -22.63
CA LEU A 884 12.56 -31.02 -23.00
C LEU A 884 13.08 -29.69 -23.55
N VAL A 885 14.39 -29.54 -23.73
CA VAL A 885 14.98 -28.32 -24.32
C VAL A 885 14.43 -28.10 -25.73
N GLY A 886 13.87 -26.91 -25.98
CA GLY A 886 13.22 -26.57 -27.26
C GLY A 886 11.85 -27.21 -27.49
N ASN A 887 11.32 -28.02 -26.56
CA ASN A 887 10.02 -28.67 -26.71
C ASN A 887 8.86 -27.67 -26.52
N ASN A 888 7.75 -27.91 -27.22
CA ASN A 888 6.52 -27.11 -27.15
C ASN A 888 5.40 -27.77 -26.35
N LYS A 889 5.53 -29.06 -25.99
CA LYS A 889 4.50 -29.77 -25.24
C LYS A 889 4.48 -29.26 -23.80
N GLN A 890 3.32 -28.78 -23.33
CA GLN A 890 3.15 -28.23 -21.98
C GLN A 890 2.09 -28.98 -21.15
N HIS A 891 1.49 -30.05 -21.67
CA HIS A 891 0.36 -30.75 -21.03
C HIS A 891 0.69 -31.41 -19.68
N TYR A 892 1.97 -31.67 -19.40
CA TYR A 892 2.44 -32.28 -18.14
C TYR A 892 2.60 -31.27 -16.99
N LEU A 893 2.52 -29.97 -17.30
CA LEU A 893 2.74 -28.88 -16.36
C LEU A 893 1.48 -28.66 -15.50
N PRO A 894 1.62 -28.54 -14.15
CA PRO A 894 0.50 -28.24 -13.27
C PRO A 894 -0.22 -26.93 -13.57
N PHE A 895 0.52 -25.94 -14.09
CA PHE A 895 -0.01 -24.63 -14.47
C PHE A 895 0.28 -24.37 -15.95
N SER A 896 -0.77 -24.16 -16.74
CA SER A 896 -0.62 -23.72 -18.13
C SER A 896 -0.26 -22.24 -18.20
N ARG A 897 0.24 -21.76 -19.36
CA ARG A 897 0.49 -20.33 -19.57
C ARG A 897 -0.76 -19.48 -19.34
N SER A 898 -1.91 -19.93 -19.84
CA SER A 898 -3.20 -19.25 -19.62
C SER A 898 -3.58 -19.20 -18.14
N SER A 899 -3.36 -20.30 -17.41
CA SER A 899 -3.58 -20.36 -15.96
C SER A 899 -2.67 -19.38 -15.23
N LEU A 900 -1.38 -19.33 -15.55
CA LEU A 900 -0.46 -18.34 -14.97
C LEU A 900 -0.90 -16.90 -15.27
N ASN A 901 -1.18 -16.57 -16.52
CA ASN A 901 -1.63 -15.23 -16.91
C ASN A 901 -2.91 -14.78 -16.18
N SER A 902 -3.78 -15.71 -15.78
CA SER A 902 -4.94 -15.39 -14.93
C SER A 902 -4.56 -15.10 -13.46
N ILE A 903 -3.60 -15.82 -12.88
CA ILE A 903 -3.29 -15.69 -11.44
C ILE A 903 -2.25 -14.60 -11.14
N LEU A 904 -1.32 -14.30 -12.06
CA LEU A 904 -0.20 -13.39 -11.79
C LEU A 904 -0.64 -11.98 -11.36
N PRO A 905 -1.65 -11.33 -11.97
CA PRO A 905 -2.10 -10.02 -11.52
C PRO A 905 -2.60 -10.02 -10.06
N HIS A 906 -3.33 -11.06 -9.68
CA HIS A 906 -3.80 -11.25 -8.30
C HIS A 906 -2.62 -11.49 -7.34
N MET A 907 -1.62 -12.28 -7.75
CA MET A 907 -0.41 -12.54 -6.94
C MET A 907 0.46 -11.29 -6.75
N THR A 908 0.65 -10.49 -7.81
CA THR A 908 1.33 -9.18 -7.72
C THR A 908 0.68 -8.30 -6.66
N ARG A 909 -0.66 -8.25 -6.67
CA ARG A 909 -1.42 -7.47 -5.68
C ARG A 909 -1.19 -7.97 -4.26
N LEU A 910 -1.26 -9.28 -4.02
CA LEU A 910 -1.03 -9.85 -2.68
C LEU A 910 0.39 -9.58 -2.18
N GLU A 911 1.41 -9.70 -3.05
CA GLU A 911 2.80 -9.31 -2.74
C GLU A 911 2.90 -7.84 -2.30
N ARG A 912 2.24 -6.92 -3.03
CA ARG A 912 2.23 -5.48 -2.71
C ARG A 912 1.46 -5.18 -1.41
N TRP A 913 0.31 -5.81 -1.21
CA TRP A 913 -0.50 -5.66 0.01
C TRP A 913 0.26 -6.09 1.26
N ALA A 914 0.93 -7.24 1.22
CA ALA A 914 1.75 -7.72 2.32
C ALA A 914 2.79 -6.67 2.70
N LYS A 915 3.62 -6.23 1.73
CA LYS A 915 4.67 -5.22 1.96
C LYS A 915 4.13 -3.90 2.49
N TYR A 916 3.02 -3.41 1.95
CA TYR A 916 2.39 -2.17 2.40
C TYR A 916 2.00 -2.25 3.87
N TYR A 917 1.31 -3.33 4.27
CA TYR A 917 0.84 -3.47 5.64
C TYR A 917 1.97 -3.78 6.62
N GLU A 918 3.04 -4.45 6.19
CA GLU A 918 4.28 -4.58 6.97
C GLU A 918 4.85 -3.19 7.30
N GLY A 919 5.02 -2.32 6.31
CA GLY A 919 5.50 -0.94 6.50
C GLY A 919 4.59 -0.09 7.38
N CYS A 920 3.27 -0.15 7.15
CA CYS A 920 2.27 0.48 8.01
C CYS A 920 2.38 0.00 9.46
N SER A 921 2.56 -1.31 9.68
CA SER A 921 2.66 -1.87 11.02
C SER A 921 3.93 -1.41 11.74
N VAL A 922 5.06 -1.35 11.03
CA VAL A 922 6.32 -0.81 11.60
C VAL A 922 6.12 0.63 12.05
N GLN A 923 5.56 1.49 11.20
CA GLN A 923 5.30 2.89 11.55
C GLN A 923 4.32 3.02 12.72
N GLU A 924 3.24 2.24 12.74
CA GLU A 924 2.26 2.25 13.84
C GLU A 924 2.90 1.86 15.18
N TRP A 925 3.76 0.84 15.19
CA TRP A 925 4.52 0.45 16.37
C TRP A 925 5.58 1.49 16.79
N LYS A 926 6.24 2.17 15.84
CA LYS A 926 7.10 3.32 16.16
C LYS A 926 6.31 4.46 16.81
N CYS A 927 5.09 4.74 16.34
CA CYS A 927 4.20 5.69 17.01
C CYS A 927 3.84 5.22 18.43
N GLN A 928 3.54 3.92 18.64
CA GLN A 928 3.27 3.39 19.98
C GLN A 928 4.50 3.49 20.89
N PHE A 929 5.69 3.17 20.37
CA PHE A 929 6.96 3.34 21.07
C PHE A 929 7.15 4.82 21.47
N MET A 930 7.05 5.73 20.51
CA MET A 930 7.28 7.15 20.72
C MET A 930 6.27 7.75 21.69
N LEU A 931 4.99 7.35 21.60
CA LEU A 931 3.97 7.75 22.58
C LEU A 931 4.40 7.38 24.01
N ARG A 932 4.91 6.17 24.22
CA ARG A 932 5.34 5.69 25.54
C ARG A 932 6.65 6.32 26.01
N ALA A 933 7.60 6.53 25.11
CA ALA A 933 8.88 7.16 25.41
C ALA A 933 8.72 8.65 25.72
N TRP A 934 8.10 9.41 24.81
CA TRP A 934 7.96 10.87 24.92
C TRP A 934 6.88 11.31 25.93
N LYS A 935 5.68 10.72 25.90
CA LYS A 935 4.57 11.20 26.75
C LYS A 935 4.56 10.59 28.15
N TYR A 936 4.99 9.33 28.28
CA TYR A 936 4.96 8.58 29.54
C TYR A 936 6.35 8.31 30.11
N SER A 937 7.40 8.89 29.51
CA SER A 937 8.79 8.84 29.99
C SER A 937 9.29 7.41 30.29
N GLN A 938 8.84 6.40 29.53
CA GLN A 938 9.27 5.01 29.73
C GLN A 938 10.68 4.73 29.19
N CYS A 939 11.24 5.64 28.38
CA CYS A 939 12.57 5.56 27.80
C CYS A 939 13.09 6.98 27.59
N LYS A 940 14.35 7.26 27.97
CA LYS A 940 15.00 8.54 27.64
C LYS A 940 15.45 8.52 26.19
N LEU A 941 15.13 9.59 25.46
CA LEU A 941 15.52 9.79 24.07
C LEU A 941 16.50 10.97 23.96
N PRO A 942 17.38 10.99 22.94
CA PRO A 942 18.26 12.12 22.68
C PRO A 942 17.49 13.44 22.53
N SER A 943 18.02 14.50 23.11
CA SER A 943 17.52 15.87 23.01
C SER A 943 18.63 16.78 22.48
N PRO A 944 18.34 17.71 21.55
CA PRO A 944 17.04 17.99 20.95
C PRO A 944 16.53 16.87 20.04
N PHE A 945 15.24 16.84 19.74
CA PHE A 945 14.73 15.97 18.67
C PHE A 945 15.11 16.58 17.33
N VAL A 946 15.77 15.79 16.49
CA VAL A 946 16.25 16.24 15.17
C VAL A 946 15.38 15.65 14.07
N PHE A 947 14.90 16.51 13.18
CA PHE A 947 14.15 16.17 11.98
C PHE A 947 15.02 16.38 10.75
N LEU A 948 15.13 15.34 9.91
CA LEU A 948 15.77 15.39 8.61
C LEU A 948 14.70 15.58 7.52
N ALA A 949 14.75 16.72 6.83
CA ALA A 949 13.90 17.00 5.70
C ALA A 949 14.26 16.06 4.54
N LYS A 950 13.29 15.29 4.05
CA LYS A 950 13.47 14.41 2.88
C LYS A 950 12.74 14.95 1.67
N ARG A 951 11.52 15.47 1.86
CA ARG A 951 10.70 15.94 0.76
C ARG A 951 9.78 17.06 1.21
N THR A 952 9.66 18.09 0.40
CA THR A 952 8.70 19.18 0.59
C THR A 952 7.34 18.78 -0.02
N ILE A 953 6.26 18.79 0.77
CA ILE A 953 4.91 18.51 0.26
C ILE A 953 4.17 19.84 0.08
N LEU A 954 3.94 20.21 -1.18
CA LEU A 954 3.07 21.34 -1.55
C LEU A 954 1.61 20.93 -1.42
N GLY A 955 0.82 21.72 -0.70
CA GLY A 955 -0.62 21.49 -0.51
C GLY A 955 -1.28 22.62 0.28
N SER A 956 -2.57 22.46 0.61
CA SER A 956 -3.34 23.50 1.35
C SER A 956 -2.83 23.84 2.76
N ARG A 957 -1.93 23.02 3.31
CA ARG A 957 -1.12 23.32 4.49
C ARG A 957 0.31 22.96 4.13
N ASN A 958 1.14 23.96 3.87
CA ASN A 958 2.55 23.73 3.56
C ASN A 958 3.17 22.92 4.70
N SER A 959 3.71 21.74 4.39
CA SER A 959 4.35 20.86 5.37
C SER A 959 5.50 20.13 4.73
N VAL A 960 6.50 19.80 5.54
CA VAL A 960 7.72 19.12 5.10
C VAL A 960 7.67 17.69 5.61
N PHE A 961 7.84 16.75 4.70
CA PHE A 961 7.94 15.34 5.02
C PHE A 961 9.39 14.95 5.26
N GLY A 962 9.60 14.12 6.27
CA GLY A 962 10.94 13.72 6.65
C GLY A 962 10.95 12.66 7.72
N GLU A 963 12.07 12.62 8.44
CA GLU A 963 12.34 11.58 9.41
C GLU A 963 12.84 12.18 10.72
N LEU A 964 12.23 11.75 11.82
CA LEU A 964 12.73 11.99 13.15
C LEU A 964 13.89 11.03 13.43
N THR A 965 15.09 11.58 13.52
CA THR A 965 16.32 10.80 13.42
C THR A 965 16.53 9.88 14.62
N CYS A 966 16.06 10.24 15.81
CA CYS A 966 16.30 9.49 17.05
C CYS A 966 15.82 8.03 17.01
N ILE A 967 14.84 7.69 16.17
CA ILE A 967 14.32 6.33 15.99
C ILE A 967 13.99 6.01 14.52
N ALA A 968 14.57 6.77 13.57
CA ALA A 968 14.28 6.68 12.13
C ALA A 968 12.76 6.69 11.82
N MET A 969 11.98 7.51 12.52
CA MET A 969 10.51 7.51 12.43
C MET A 969 10.03 8.56 11.44
N LYS A 970 9.15 8.17 10.52
CA LYS A 970 8.57 9.08 9.51
C LYS A 970 7.68 10.11 10.21
N ALA A 971 7.80 11.38 9.82
CA ALA A 971 7.06 12.48 10.45
C ALA A 971 6.79 13.63 9.46
N LEU A 972 5.83 14.48 9.83
CA LEU A 972 5.48 15.71 9.10
C LEU A 972 5.81 16.91 9.99
N MET A 973 6.60 17.83 9.46
CA MET A 973 6.92 19.09 10.10
C MET A 973 6.07 20.20 9.48
N GLU A 974 5.42 21.01 10.32
CA GLU A 974 4.78 22.25 9.87
C GLU A 974 5.87 23.23 9.40
N VAL A 975 5.60 23.96 8.32
CA VAL A 975 6.57 24.95 7.83
C VAL A 975 6.84 25.99 8.93
N PRO A 976 8.11 26.23 9.28
CA PRO A 976 8.46 27.18 10.33
C PRO A 976 7.99 28.59 9.99
N ASP A 977 7.49 29.33 10.98
CA ASP A 977 7.12 30.75 10.82
C ASP A 977 8.33 31.65 10.47
N PHE A 978 9.56 31.15 10.69
CA PHE A 978 10.82 31.89 10.51
C PHE A 978 11.51 31.62 9.16
N MET A 979 10.95 30.77 8.29
CA MET A 979 11.57 30.39 7.02
C MET A 979 10.49 30.16 5.97
N ASP A 980 10.74 30.65 4.76
CA ASP A 980 9.83 30.42 3.64
C ASP A 980 9.95 28.97 3.15
N PHE A 981 8.85 28.44 2.62
CA PHE A 981 8.78 27.05 2.15
C PHE A 981 9.82 26.73 1.07
N GLU A 982 10.13 27.70 0.20
CA GLU A 982 11.07 27.57 -0.92
C GLU A 982 12.54 27.44 -0.45
N ASP A 983 12.84 27.90 0.75
CA ASP A 983 14.20 27.86 1.32
C ASP A 983 14.55 26.51 1.97
N ILE A 984 13.55 25.65 2.18
CA ILE A 984 13.72 24.35 2.82
C ILE A 984 14.15 23.34 1.76
N LYS A 985 15.35 22.79 1.90
CA LYS A 985 15.93 21.81 0.96
C LYS A 985 15.92 20.41 1.54
N GLU A 986 15.90 19.41 0.66
CA GLU A 986 16.17 18.02 1.05
C GLU A 986 17.55 17.93 1.70
N GLY A 987 17.65 17.23 2.83
CA GLY A 987 18.85 17.13 3.66
C GLY A 987 18.93 18.15 4.80
N ASP A 988 18.06 19.17 4.83
CA ASP A 988 18.05 20.14 5.93
C ASP A 988 17.67 19.49 7.27
N LEU A 989 18.29 19.98 8.35
CA LEU A 989 18.10 19.47 9.71
C LEU A 989 17.42 20.53 10.58
N PHE A 990 16.45 20.10 11.39
CA PHE A 990 15.69 20.98 12.28
C PHE A 990 15.59 20.42 13.69
N ASP A 991 15.70 21.32 14.66
CA ASP A 991 15.32 21.09 16.05
C ASP A 991 13.80 21.18 16.13
N VAL A 992 13.14 20.14 16.64
CA VAL A 992 11.68 20.02 16.57
C VAL A 992 11.04 19.63 17.90
N GLU A 993 9.80 20.07 18.09
CA GLU A 993 8.91 19.56 19.14
C GLU A 993 7.75 18.76 18.56
N ILE A 994 7.30 17.72 19.29
CA ILE A 994 6.15 16.90 18.89
C ILE A 994 4.86 17.60 19.30
N ILE A 995 4.04 17.99 18.33
CA ILE A 995 2.72 18.65 18.55
C ILE A 995 1.61 17.60 18.66
N ASP A 996 1.61 16.63 17.75
CA ASP A 996 0.60 15.59 17.63
C ASP A 996 1.26 14.25 17.30
N LEU A 997 0.80 13.19 17.96
CA LEU A 997 1.17 11.83 17.67
C LEU A 997 -0.10 10.99 17.65
N ASN A 998 -0.40 10.43 16.49
CA ASN A 998 -1.60 9.66 16.21
C ASN A 998 -1.24 8.29 15.66
N VAL A 999 -1.43 7.26 16.49
CA VAL A 999 -1.04 5.88 16.15
C VAL A 999 -1.89 5.34 14.99
N HIS A 1000 -3.20 5.63 14.98
CA HIS A 1000 -4.12 5.09 13.97
C HIS A 1000 -3.91 5.65 12.56
N SER A 1001 -3.67 6.96 12.46
CA SER A 1001 -3.33 7.62 11.20
C SER A 1001 -1.84 7.51 10.85
N GLN A 1002 -1.03 6.92 11.74
CA GLN A 1002 0.42 6.81 11.58
C GLN A 1002 1.08 8.20 11.38
N LYS A 1003 0.44 9.25 11.91
CA LYS A 1003 0.83 10.64 11.71
C LYS A 1003 1.52 11.17 12.96
N VAL A 1004 2.70 11.75 12.76
CA VAL A 1004 3.43 12.52 13.75
C VAL A 1004 3.60 13.92 13.18
N THR A 1005 3.07 14.92 13.88
CA THR A 1005 3.17 16.33 13.49
C THR A 1005 4.16 17.02 14.39
N LEU A 1006 5.10 17.74 13.78
CA LEU A 1006 6.23 18.38 14.42
C LEU A 1006 6.19 19.89 14.19
N LYS A 1007 6.66 20.67 15.15
CA LYS A 1007 6.94 22.10 15.00
C LYS A 1007 8.44 22.31 14.92
N ALA A 1008 8.91 23.06 13.93
CA ALA A 1008 10.30 23.51 13.89
C ALA A 1008 10.55 24.61 14.94
N LEU A 1009 11.61 24.45 15.73
CA LEU A 1009 12.10 25.45 16.68
C LEU A 1009 13.20 26.30 16.06
N ARG A 1010 14.14 25.65 15.35
CA ARG A 1010 15.26 26.28 14.63
C ARG A 1010 15.87 25.30 13.62
N LYS A 1011 16.58 25.83 12.62
CA LYS A 1011 17.44 25.03 11.73
C LYS A 1011 18.74 24.67 12.45
N LEU A 1012 19.23 23.45 12.26
CA LEU A 1012 20.42 22.89 12.89
C LEU A 1012 21.57 22.76 11.89
N SER A 1013 22.79 22.88 12.40
CA SER A 1013 24.00 22.47 11.69
C SER A 1013 24.35 21.01 12.03
N LEU A 1014 25.26 20.39 11.26
CA LEU A 1014 25.72 19.02 11.51
C LEU A 1014 26.37 18.86 12.90
N GLU A 1015 26.96 19.93 13.45
CA GLU A 1015 27.62 19.92 14.76
C GLU A 1015 26.63 19.88 15.92
N ASP A 1016 25.37 20.29 15.68
CA ASP A 1016 24.32 20.35 16.69
C ASP A 1016 23.57 19.01 16.87
N ILE A 1017 23.87 17.99 16.05
CA ILE A 1017 23.18 16.69 16.11
C ILE A 1017 23.61 15.95 17.39
N PRO A 1018 22.67 15.56 18.27
CA PRO A 1018 23.00 14.81 19.46
C PRO A 1018 23.52 13.43 19.09
N ARG A 1019 24.51 12.93 19.84
CA ARG A 1019 25.00 11.56 19.66
C ARG A 1019 23.94 10.55 20.10
N LEU A 1020 23.60 9.62 19.21
CA LEU A 1020 22.59 8.60 19.47
C LEU A 1020 23.13 7.41 20.28
N ASP A 1021 24.45 7.22 20.27
CA ASP A 1021 25.16 6.11 20.91
C ASP A 1021 25.57 6.37 22.38
N GLN A 1022 25.27 7.54 22.93
CA GLN A 1022 25.55 7.87 24.33
C GLN A 1022 24.59 7.16 25.28
N ASP A 1023 25.12 6.66 26.40
CA ASP A 1023 24.29 6.15 27.49
C ASP A 1023 23.58 7.32 28.18
N LEU A 1024 22.28 7.43 27.96
CA LEU A 1024 21.45 8.51 28.50
C LEU A 1024 21.03 8.25 29.96
N GLY A 1025 21.32 7.06 30.52
CA GLY A 1025 20.88 6.59 31.83
C GLY A 1025 19.34 6.48 31.91
N LEU A 1026 18.80 5.53 32.68
CA LEU A 1026 17.36 5.50 32.94
C LEU A 1026 16.93 6.48 34.04
#